data_AF-A0AAW1W780-F1
#
_entry.id   AF-A0AAW1W780-F1
#
_cell.length_a   1.000
_cell.length_b   1.000
_cell.length_c   1.000
_cell.angle_alpha   90.00
_cell.angle_beta   90.00
_cell.angle_gamma   90.00
#
_symmetry.space_group_name_H-M   'P 1'
#
loop_
_entity.id
_entity.type
_entity.pdbx_description
1 polymer ?
#
loop_
_entity_poly.entity_id
_entity_poly.type
_entity_poly.pdbx_seq_one_letter_code
_entity_poly.pdbx_strand_id
1 'polypeptide(L)'
;MEKMDSELKAPDLTLSNFSKAYETFQTKATSLVHLTRQFKELQSRFDSSENELRTRFRELKDREREIGVREKELEDREVKWKLETEAQQKEVESSKSHLLSLKSLIAKHVEEVDALNERVREKREACDLIEKRVLESTGNLNWVERCIEENRAEFESKDNELREVQGRLNAYSEEVELKERHLSEILKSIEEHKKECDLKGEQFKAIRRSIEECEKQMELKQGELCLIEKSIVECSNTLELRENMIREIDLRVKDFCFHKKSMEEWSCKLDLKERELEGLFEKFELRGQQFQPKVEELHVIDKRVDECLNEVLLREMYLETLEKSIKEREKSLDSVSHELLMKEGRLELLEKDLELKRIQVGTEQLERENHFASLEKSMEEREKAMDALENSLQESKEHSERQLEEQGRELQSKQKLFDSQQMEREEHLDSLEKSIKEREKSLDSVSHELLMKEGRLELLEKDLELNRIQVGTEQLERENHFASLEKSMEEREKAMDALENSLQEGKEHSERQLEEQGRELQSKQKLFDSQQMEREEHLDSLEKSIQEHESSSLNSKNEIVKLLGIISQHKQTLQLFQTLGFEDKIPDIIRNLIERKQLIEAVRFICTFKLNDKFPPAPLLIEFVEDAKKYCSEIFSKVKSHDEKEKVVDDRIADLRAVIECIEDHDLESQYPSIDILMDIQGLGKLKDTGKLVLFLPSNVEKQEQRKGKKRSSSSVSPAPHTYQLRKRT
;
A
#
# COMPACT_ATOMS: atom_id res chain seq x y z
N MET A 1 -14.66 -172.06 -145.19
CA MET A 1 -13.39 -172.09 -145.94
C MET A 1 -12.43 -171.08 -145.28
N GLU A 2 -11.28 -171.46 -144.72
CA GLU A 2 -10.92 -172.77 -144.18
C GLU A 2 -9.72 -172.67 -143.21
N LYS A 3 -9.80 -173.45 -142.11
CA LYS A 3 -8.76 -174.25 -141.41
C LYS A 3 -7.30 -173.74 -141.24
N MET A 4 -6.86 -173.83 -139.96
CA MET A 4 -5.50 -174.16 -139.48
C MET A 4 -4.42 -173.08 -139.74
N ASP A 5 -3.43 -172.79 -138.87
CA ASP A 5 -2.99 -173.30 -137.54
C ASP A 5 -3.07 -172.13 -136.52
N SER A 6 -3.39 -172.23 -135.22
CA SER A 6 -3.02 -173.11 -134.09
C SER A 6 -1.73 -172.73 -133.33
N GLU A 7 -1.91 -171.86 -132.32
CA GLU A 7 -1.26 -171.81 -131.00
C GLU A 7 0.29 -171.67 -130.85
N LEU A 8 0.73 -170.51 -130.32
CA LEU A 8 1.54 -170.41 -129.07
C LEU A 8 1.85 -168.95 -128.64
N LYS A 9 1.98 -168.74 -127.32
CA LYS A 9 2.46 -167.54 -126.55
C LYS A 9 1.51 -166.35 -126.28
N ALA A 10 0.95 -166.35 -125.08
CA ALA A 10 0.96 -165.19 -124.16
C ALA A 10 2.22 -165.31 -123.23
N PRO A 11 2.50 -164.44 -122.22
CA PRO A 11 1.83 -163.19 -121.80
C PRO A 11 2.78 -161.96 -121.63
N ASP A 12 2.26 -160.72 -121.59
CA ASP A 12 3.09 -159.53 -121.23
C ASP A 12 2.35 -158.29 -120.66
N LEU A 13 1.02 -158.23 -120.70
CA LEU A 13 0.25 -157.00 -120.41
C LEU A 13 -0.04 -156.72 -118.92
N THR A 14 0.29 -157.62 -118.00
CA THR A 14 -0.03 -157.48 -116.56
C THR A 14 1.08 -156.84 -115.73
N LEU A 15 2.36 -157.06 -116.07
CA LEU A 15 3.49 -156.66 -115.23
C LEU A 15 3.72 -155.14 -115.23
N SER A 16 3.57 -154.49 -116.39
CA SER A 16 3.75 -153.03 -116.56
C SER A 16 2.79 -152.21 -115.68
N ASN A 17 1.56 -152.68 -115.53
CA ASN A 17 0.55 -152.01 -114.70
C ASN A 17 0.88 -152.11 -113.21
N PHE A 18 1.44 -153.23 -112.75
CA PHE A 18 1.84 -153.40 -111.35
C PHE A 18 3.04 -152.53 -110.99
N SER A 19 4.04 -152.41 -111.88
CA SER A 19 5.19 -151.52 -111.66
C SER A 19 4.75 -150.05 -111.52
N LYS A 20 3.88 -149.56 -112.40
CA LYS A 20 3.29 -148.21 -112.30
C LYS A 20 2.45 -148.02 -111.04
N ALA A 21 1.71 -149.04 -110.60
CA ALA A 21 0.97 -149.01 -109.34
C ALA A 21 1.91 -148.93 -108.13
N TYR A 22 3.06 -149.63 -108.18
CA TYR A 22 4.07 -149.60 -107.12
C TYR A 22 4.81 -148.26 -107.05
N GLU A 23 5.26 -147.68 -108.17
CA GLU A 23 5.87 -146.34 -108.18
C GLU A 23 4.89 -145.25 -107.75
N THR A 24 3.62 -145.33 -108.18
CA THR A 24 2.59 -144.39 -107.70
C THR A 24 2.19 -144.61 -106.25
N PHE A 25 2.38 -145.80 -105.68
CA PHE A 25 2.30 -146.04 -104.24
C PHE A 25 3.51 -145.46 -103.50
N GLN A 26 4.74 -145.69 -103.99
CA GLN A 26 5.97 -145.25 -103.34
C GLN A 26 6.15 -143.73 -103.36
N THR A 27 5.75 -143.06 -104.44
CA THR A 27 5.68 -141.59 -104.51
C THR A 27 4.63 -141.03 -103.55
N LYS A 28 3.42 -141.61 -103.49
CA LYS A 28 2.40 -141.25 -102.48
C LYS A 28 2.89 -141.47 -101.05
N ALA A 29 3.59 -142.57 -100.77
CA ALA A 29 4.19 -142.84 -99.46
C ALA A 29 5.25 -141.79 -99.10
N THR A 30 6.11 -141.41 -100.05
CA THR A 30 7.08 -140.31 -99.89
C THR A 30 6.38 -138.98 -99.60
N SER A 31 5.30 -138.66 -100.33
CA SER A 31 4.48 -137.47 -100.08
C SER A 31 3.81 -137.49 -98.71
N LEU A 32 3.36 -138.67 -98.24
CA LEU A 32 2.70 -138.83 -96.93
C LEU A 32 3.72 -138.73 -95.78
N VAL A 33 4.94 -139.23 -95.96
CA VAL A 33 6.07 -139.00 -95.03
C VAL A 33 6.46 -137.52 -95.02
N HIS A 34 6.50 -136.86 -96.17
CA HIS A 34 6.77 -135.42 -96.26
C HIS A 34 5.70 -134.58 -95.54
N LEU A 35 4.41 -134.92 -95.76
CA LEU A 35 3.28 -134.30 -95.07
C LEU A 35 3.35 -134.55 -93.56
N THR A 36 3.72 -135.76 -93.13
CA THR A 36 3.92 -136.09 -91.70
C THR A 36 5.05 -135.28 -91.07
N ARG A 37 6.15 -135.05 -91.82
CA ARG A 37 7.25 -134.16 -91.39
C ARG A 37 6.78 -132.72 -91.26
N GLN A 38 6.07 -132.19 -92.27
CA GLN A 38 5.51 -130.83 -92.23
C GLN A 38 4.50 -130.67 -91.11
N PHE A 39 3.65 -131.67 -90.84
CA PHE A 39 2.68 -131.64 -89.75
C PHE A 39 3.37 -131.63 -88.39
N LYS A 40 4.42 -132.44 -88.18
CA LYS A 40 5.23 -132.40 -86.95
C LYS A 40 5.97 -131.08 -86.77
N GLU A 41 6.50 -130.48 -87.84
CA GLU A 41 7.17 -129.19 -87.77
C GLU A 41 6.16 -128.05 -87.49
N LEU A 42 4.97 -128.10 -88.09
CA LEU A 42 3.87 -127.18 -87.82
C LEU A 42 3.34 -127.34 -86.38
N GLN A 43 3.19 -128.57 -85.89
CA GLN A 43 2.82 -128.87 -84.51
C GLN A 43 3.88 -128.30 -83.55
N SER A 44 5.17 -128.56 -83.79
CA SER A 44 6.26 -128.00 -82.97
C SER A 44 6.28 -126.46 -82.97
N ARG A 45 5.90 -125.81 -84.09
CA ARG A 45 5.72 -124.35 -84.15
C ARG A 45 4.49 -123.87 -83.36
N PHE A 46 3.38 -124.61 -83.38
CA PHE A 46 2.23 -124.33 -82.53
C PHE A 46 2.55 -124.53 -81.05
N ASP A 47 3.16 -125.65 -80.66
CA ASP A 47 3.59 -125.93 -79.29
C ASP A 47 4.57 -124.84 -78.78
N SER A 48 5.50 -124.40 -79.63
CA SER A 48 6.44 -123.32 -79.31
C SER A 48 5.73 -121.97 -79.16
N SER A 49 4.79 -121.64 -80.06
CA SER A 49 4.02 -120.40 -80.00
C SER A 49 3.06 -120.37 -78.80
N GLU A 50 2.45 -121.51 -78.45
CA GLU A 50 1.61 -121.65 -77.26
C GLU A 50 2.42 -121.48 -75.98
N ASN A 51 3.61 -122.07 -75.91
CA ASN A 51 4.51 -121.91 -74.75
C ASN A 51 5.02 -120.46 -74.60
N GLU A 52 5.36 -119.79 -75.71
CA GLU A 52 5.71 -118.37 -75.69
C GLU A 52 4.52 -117.50 -75.24
N LEU A 53 3.34 -117.74 -75.80
CA LEU A 53 2.12 -117.01 -75.45
C LEU A 53 1.72 -117.22 -73.98
N ARG A 54 1.81 -118.46 -73.46
CA ARG A 54 1.62 -118.79 -72.04
C ARG A 54 2.64 -118.10 -71.13
N THR A 55 3.88 -117.90 -71.62
CA THR A 55 4.92 -117.17 -70.88
C THR A 55 4.61 -115.67 -70.85
N ARG A 56 4.31 -115.07 -72.00
CA ARG A 56 3.87 -113.66 -72.10
C ARG A 56 2.60 -113.39 -71.28
N PHE A 57 1.63 -114.30 -71.23
CA PHE A 57 0.45 -114.18 -70.35
C PHE A 57 0.81 -114.20 -68.87
N ARG A 58 1.83 -114.96 -68.46
CA ARG A 58 2.33 -114.94 -67.08
C ARG A 58 3.03 -113.61 -66.78
N GLU A 59 3.92 -113.17 -67.66
CA GLU A 59 4.60 -111.87 -67.54
C GLU A 59 3.61 -110.70 -67.47
N LEU A 60 2.55 -110.72 -68.28
CA LEU A 60 1.49 -109.70 -68.23
C LEU A 60 0.73 -109.73 -66.91
N LYS A 61 0.36 -110.93 -66.40
CA LYS A 61 -0.30 -111.08 -65.10
C LYS A 61 0.62 -110.73 -63.91
N ASP A 62 1.92 -110.86 -64.09
CA ASP A 62 2.90 -110.49 -63.07
C ASP A 62 3.11 -108.96 -63.06
N ARG A 63 3.15 -108.33 -64.23
CA ARG A 63 3.18 -106.86 -64.38
C ARG A 63 1.87 -106.20 -63.96
N GLU A 64 0.71 -106.82 -64.20
CA GLU A 64 -0.60 -106.40 -63.69
C GLU A 64 -0.58 -106.35 -62.15
N ARG A 65 -0.01 -107.37 -61.49
CA ARG A 65 0.17 -107.36 -60.03
C ARG A 65 1.16 -106.32 -59.55
N GLU A 66 2.27 -106.08 -60.26
CA GLU A 66 3.19 -104.98 -59.92
C GLU A 66 2.52 -103.60 -60.07
N ILE A 67 1.72 -103.40 -61.11
CA ILE A 67 0.99 -102.14 -61.35
C ILE A 67 -0.01 -101.92 -60.22
N GLY A 68 -0.83 -102.91 -59.87
CA GLY A 68 -1.78 -102.83 -58.75
C GLY A 68 -1.15 -102.67 -57.36
N VAL A 69 0.16 -102.94 -57.20
CA VAL A 69 0.93 -102.58 -56.00
C VAL A 69 1.40 -101.12 -56.07
N ARG A 70 1.95 -100.69 -57.22
CA ARG A 70 2.39 -99.30 -57.43
C ARG A 70 1.24 -98.30 -57.37
N GLU A 71 0.05 -98.67 -57.86
CA GLU A 71 -1.17 -97.88 -57.77
C GLU A 71 -1.54 -97.63 -56.31
N LYS A 72 -1.58 -98.69 -55.48
CA LYS A 72 -1.82 -98.56 -54.04
C LYS A 72 -0.74 -97.76 -53.31
N GLU A 73 0.53 -97.96 -53.65
CA GLU A 73 1.62 -97.14 -53.11
C GLU A 73 1.48 -95.66 -53.50
N LEU A 74 0.86 -95.34 -54.65
CA LEU A 74 0.58 -93.96 -55.06
C LEU A 74 -0.68 -93.42 -54.38
N GLU A 75 -1.73 -94.22 -54.21
CA GLU A 75 -2.94 -93.87 -53.42
C GLU A 75 -2.57 -93.57 -51.96
N ASP A 76 -1.81 -94.44 -51.28
CA ASP A 76 -1.33 -94.25 -49.91
C ASP A 76 -0.48 -92.98 -49.77
N ARG A 77 0.38 -92.71 -50.77
CA ARG A 77 1.16 -91.45 -50.83
C ARG A 77 0.25 -90.25 -51.04
N GLU A 78 -0.71 -90.31 -51.96
CA GLU A 78 -1.62 -89.19 -52.24
C GLU A 78 -2.48 -88.86 -51.00
N VAL A 79 -2.98 -89.87 -50.29
CA VAL A 79 -3.67 -89.69 -49.00
C VAL A 79 -2.75 -89.08 -47.95
N LYS A 80 -1.49 -89.55 -47.82
CA LYS A 80 -0.52 -88.94 -46.89
C LYS A 80 -0.28 -87.47 -47.23
N TRP A 81 0.01 -87.16 -48.50
CA TRP A 81 0.28 -85.78 -48.95
C TRP A 81 -0.93 -84.86 -48.77
N LYS A 82 -2.16 -85.36 -48.95
CA LYS A 82 -3.40 -84.62 -48.61
C LYS A 82 -3.51 -84.32 -47.12
N LEU A 83 -3.28 -85.31 -46.25
CA LEU A 83 -3.31 -85.11 -44.80
C LEU A 83 -2.20 -84.16 -44.31
N GLU A 84 -1.01 -84.24 -44.89
CA GLU A 84 0.14 -83.40 -44.55
C GLU A 84 -0.06 -81.94 -45.01
N THR A 85 -0.60 -81.72 -46.21
CA THR A 85 -0.97 -80.38 -46.68
C THR A 85 -2.19 -79.80 -45.94
N GLU A 86 -3.18 -80.61 -45.57
CA GLU A 86 -4.27 -80.19 -44.69
C GLU A 86 -3.78 -79.76 -43.29
N ALA A 87 -2.79 -80.48 -42.73
CA ALA A 87 -2.20 -80.13 -41.44
C ALA A 87 -1.46 -78.79 -41.52
N GLN A 88 -0.61 -78.62 -42.53
CA GLN A 88 0.11 -77.37 -42.79
C GLN A 88 -0.87 -76.20 -43.03
N GLN A 89 -1.95 -76.40 -43.78
CA GLN A 89 -2.96 -75.37 -44.01
C GLN A 89 -3.67 -74.92 -42.71
N LYS A 90 -3.94 -75.86 -41.79
CA LYS A 90 -4.52 -75.55 -40.47
C LYS A 90 -3.53 -74.78 -39.58
N GLU A 91 -2.24 -75.12 -39.63
CA GLU A 91 -1.17 -74.41 -38.92
C GLU A 91 -0.93 -72.99 -39.47
N VAL A 92 -0.95 -72.82 -40.80
CA VAL A 92 -0.84 -71.52 -41.48
C VAL A 92 -2.03 -70.62 -41.14
N GLU A 93 -3.27 -71.14 -41.16
CA GLU A 93 -4.46 -70.34 -40.84
C GLU A 93 -4.52 -69.98 -39.34
N SER A 94 -4.05 -70.86 -38.45
CA SER A 94 -3.83 -70.56 -37.03
C SER A 94 -2.79 -69.45 -36.82
N SER A 95 -1.64 -69.55 -37.50
CA SER A 95 -0.57 -68.54 -37.46
C SER A 95 -1.03 -67.18 -38.00
N LYS A 96 -1.84 -67.19 -39.07
CA LYS A 96 -2.48 -66.00 -39.65
C LYS A 96 -3.50 -65.37 -38.70
N SER A 97 -4.27 -66.18 -37.96
CA SER A 97 -5.16 -65.70 -36.89
C SER A 97 -4.37 -65.01 -35.77
N HIS A 98 -3.28 -65.63 -35.30
CA HIS A 98 -2.37 -65.01 -34.33
C HIS A 98 -1.76 -63.70 -34.85
N LEU A 99 -1.34 -63.63 -36.12
CA LEU A 99 -0.82 -62.41 -36.74
C LEU A 99 -1.88 -61.30 -36.86
N LEU A 100 -3.15 -61.63 -37.07
CA LEU A 100 -4.25 -60.66 -37.05
C LEU A 100 -4.51 -60.14 -35.63
N SER A 101 -4.51 -61.02 -34.63
CA SER A 101 -4.62 -60.63 -33.21
C SER A 101 -3.47 -59.72 -32.77
N LEU A 102 -2.23 -60.06 -33.13
CA LEU A 102 -1.05 -59.24 -32.85
C LEU A 102 -1.11 -57.88 -33.56
N LYS A 103 -1.56 -57.82 -34.82
CA LYS A 103 -1.76 -56.54 -35.53
C LYS A 103 -2.81 -55.66 -34.83
N SER A 104 -3.91 -56.24 -34.36
CA SER A 104 -4.94 -55.52 -33.60
C SER A 104 -4.40 -54.99 -32.27
N LEU A 105 -3.55 -55.76 -31.58
CA LEU A 105 -2.92 -55.34 -30.32
C LEU A 105 -1.89 -54.23 -30.54
N ILE A 106 -1.08 -54.33 -31.60
CA ILE A 106 -0.12 -53.28 -31.99
C ILE A 106 -0.85 -51.98 -32.35
N ALA A 107 -1.94 -52.04 -33.13
CA ALA A 107 -2.73 -50.85 -33.46
C ALA A 107 -3.27 -50.15 -32.20
N LYS A 108 -3.86 -50.91 -31.27
CA LYS A 108 -4.33 -50.38 -29.98
C LYS A 108 -3.21 -49.76 -29.14
N HIS A 109 -2.02 -50.34 -29.12
CA HIS A 109 -0.88 -49.76 -28.41
C HIS A 109 -0.29 -48.51 -29.10
N VAL A 110 -0.42 -48.37 -30.42
CA VAL A 110 -0.10 -47.12 -31.12
C VAL A 110 -1.10 -46.03 -30.73
N GLU A 111 -2.41 -46.31 -30.76
CA GLU A 111 -3.45 -45.38 -30.30
C GLU A 111 -3.25 -44.94 -28.83
N GLU A 112 -2.85 -45.86 -27.95
CA GLU A 112 -2.50 -45.57 -26.56
C GLU A 112 -1.24 -44.68 -26.42
N VAL A 113 -0.22 -44.92 -27.24
CA VAL A 113 1.01 -44.11 -27.26
C VAL A 113 0.74 -42.70 -27.79
N ASP A 114 -0.04 -42.57 -28.86
CA ASP A 114 -0.40 -41.27 -29.43
C ASP A 114 -1.25 -40.45 -28.44
N ALA A 115 -2.24 -41.07 -27.79
CA ALA A 115 -3.03 -40.42 -26.73
C ALA A 115 -2.19 -40.00 -25.50
N LEU A 116 -1.09 -40.71 -25.21
CA LEU A 116 -0.12 -40.31 -24.18
C LEU A 116 0.79 -39.18 -24.66
N ASN A 117 1.22 -39.18 -25.92
CA ASN A 117 2.05 -38.12 -26.52
C ASN A 117 1.30 -36.78 -26.52
N GLU A 118 0.01 -36.76 -26.89
CA GLU A 118 -0.80 -35.54 -26.87
C GLU A 118 -0.95 -34.99 -25.45
N ARG A 119 -1.19 -35.86 -24.46
CA ARG A 119 -1.22 -35.47 -23.03
C ARG A 119 0.12 -34.92 -22.54
N VAL A 120 1.24 -35.44 -23.06
CA VAL A 120 2.59 -34.90 -22.77
C VAL A 120 2.80 -33.53 -23.44
N ARG A 121 2.25 -33.30 -24.65
CA ARG A 121 2.26 -31.97 -25.29
C ARG A 121 1.46 -30.96 -24.47
N GLU A 122 0.20 -31.27 -24.13
CA GLU A 122 -0.66 -30.42 -23.28
C GLU A 122 0.03 -30.03 -21.96
N LYS A 123 0.71 -31.00 -21.32
CA LYS A 123 1.45 -30.74 -20.07
C LYS A 123 2.72 -29.91 -20.28
N ARG A 124 3.40 -30.03 -21.42
CA ARG A 124 4.51 -29.14 -21.79
C ARG A 124 4.02 -27.71 -21.98
N GLU A 125 2.98 -27.51 -22.79
CA GLU A 125 2.41 -26.19 -23.06
C GLU A 125 1.91 -25.51 -21.76
N ALA A 126 1.32 -26.28 -20.84
CA ALA A 126 0.96 -25.80 -19.51
C ALA A 126 2.18 -25.40 -18.65
N CYS A 127 3.28 -26.16 -18.70
CA CYS A 127 4.53 -25.78 -18.03
C CYS A 127 5.14 -24.50 -18.62
N ASP A 128 5.17 -24.36 -19.95
CA ASP A 128 5.69 -23.18 -20.64
C ASP A 128 4.89 -21.91 -20.28
N LEU A 129 3.58 -22.04 -20.02
CA LEU A 129 2.72 -20.96 -19.52
C LEU A 129 2.97 -20.63 -18.03
N ILE A 130 3.26 -21.64 -17.21
CA ILE A 130 3.64 -21.44 -15.80
C ILE A 130 5.01 -20.74 -15.72
N GLU A 131 5.99 -21.16 -16.51
CA GLU A 131 7.33 -20.56 -16.54
C GLU A 131 7.26 -19.07 -16.92
N LYS A 132 6.48 -18.70 -17.95
CA LYS A 132 6.24 -17.29 -18.32
C LYS A 132 5.63 -16.49 -17.16
N ARG A 133 4.63 -17.04 -16.47
CA ARG A 133 4.00 -16.38 -15.30
C ARG A 133 4.97 -16.23 -14.13
N VAL A 134 5.83 -17.22 -13.89
CA VAL A 134 6.88 -17.16 -12.86
C VAL A 134 7.92 -16.10 -13.22
N LEU A 135 8.32 -15.99 -14.50
CA LEU A 135 9.25 -14.96 -14.97
C LEU A 135 8.67 -13.55 -14.77
N GLU A 136 7.42 -13.33 -15.16
CA GLU A 136 6.69 -12.07 -14.96
C GLU A 136 6.55 -11.72 -13.46
N SER A 137 6.15 -12.71 -12.63
CA SER A 137 6.06 -12.56 -11.18
C SER A 137 7.42 -12.21 -10.55
N THR A 138 8.51 -12.79 -11.06
CA THR A 138 9.88 -12.49 -10.62
C THR A 138 10.29 -11.07 -11.01
N GLY A 139 9.96 -10.62 -12.22
CA GLY A 139 10.17 -9.22 -12.64
C GLY A 139 9.42 -8.22 -11.74
N ASN A 140 8.18 -8.54 -11.37
CA ASN A 140 7.38 -7.74 -10.45
C ASN A 140 7.96 -7.73 -9.02
N LEU A 141 8.43 -8.88 -8.51
CA LEU A 141 9.10 -8.97 -7.21
C LEU A 141 10.40 -8.13 -7.18
N ASN A 142 11.22 -8.20 -8.21
CA ASN A 142 12.45 -7.41 -8.32
C ASN A 142 12.17 -5.89 -8.41
N TRP A 143 11.01 -5.49 -8.98
CA TRP A 143 10.56 -4.10 -8.94
C TRP A 143 10.14 -3.68 -7.52
N VAL A 144 9.39 -4.52 -6.80
CA VAL A 144 8.97 -4.26 -5.42
C VAL A 144 10.19 -4.19 -4.49
N GLU A 145 11.15 -5.10 -4.61
CA GLU A 145 12.39 -5.13 -3.82
C GLU A 145 13.19 -3.83 -4.00
N ARG A 146 13.39 -3.38 -5.26
CA ARG A 146 14.06 -2.11 -5.53
C ARG A 146 13.29 -0.92 -4.94
N CYS A 147 11.97 -0.89 -5.04
CA CYS A 147 11.18 0.20 -4.45
C CYS A 147 11.18 0.15 -2.91
N ILE A 148 11.31 -1.01 -2.26
CA ILE A 148 11.52 -1.12 -0.81
C ILE A 148 12.89 -0.51 -0.43
N GLU A 149 13.93 -0.76 -1.21
CA GLU A 149 15.28 -0.25 -0.94
C GLU A 149 15.41 1.26 -1.22
N GLU A 150 14.72 1.77 -2.26
CA GLU A 150 14.53 3.21 -2.50
C GLU A 150 13.84 3.90 -1.30
N ASN A 151 12.77 3.30 -0.76
CA ASN A 151 12.09 3.78 0.45
C ASN A 151 12.96 3.67 1.72
N ARG A 152 13.81 2.64 1.84
CA ARG A 152 14.77 2.52 2.95
C ARG A 152 15.73 3.71 2.97
N ALA A 153 16.34 4.01 1.82
CA ALA A 153 17.28 5.13 1.72
C ALA A 153 16.63 6.48 2.06
N GLU A 154 15.37 6.70 1.64
CA GLU A 154 14.61 7.90 2.02
C GLU A 154 14.31 7.94 3.54
N PHE A 155 13.97 6.81 4.16
CA PHE A 155 13.76 6.71 5.60
C PHE A 155 15.05 6.99 6.39
N GLU A 156 16.19 6.44 5.95
CA GLU A 156 17.50 6.68 6.57
C GLU A 156 17.94 8.14 6.43
N SER A 157 17.63 8.82 5.32
CA SER A 157 17.84 10.28 5.20
C SER A 157 17.02 11.04 6.26
N LYS A 158 15.73 10.71 6.41
CA LYS A 158 14.82 11.37 7.35
C LYS A 158 15.18 11.12 8.82
N ASP A 159 15.68 9.93 9.17
CA ASP A 159 16.20 9.68 10.53
C ASP A 159 17.42 10.55 10.84
N ASN A 160 18.34 10.71 9.88
CA ASN A 160 19.50 11.60 10.03
C ASN A 160 19.09 13.08 10.16
N GLU A 161 18.12 13.54 9.36
CA GLU A 161 17.53 14.89 9.49
C GLU A 161 16.87 15.10 10.86
N LEU A 162 16.07 14.13 11.32
CA LEU A 162 15.41 14.17 12.64
C LEU A 162 16.43 14.18 13.78
N ARG A 163 17.53 13.43 13.64
CA ARG A 163 18.65 13.40 14.59
C ARG A 163 19.37 14.75 14.65
N GLU A 164 19.52 15.46 13.53
CA GLU A 164 20.05 16.82 13.49
C GLU A 164 19.08 17.83 14.14
N VAL A 165 17.78 17.71 13.89
CA VAL A 165 16.73 18.49 14.59
C VAL A 165 16.78 18.26 16.09
N GLN A 166 16.89 17.02 16.55
CA GLN A 166 17.01 16.69 17.97
C GLN A 166 18.29 17.27 18.59
N GLY A 167 19.42 17.23 17.89
CA GLY A 167 20.67 17.86 18.31
C GLY A 167 20.53 19.38 18.52
N ARG A 168 19.87 20.08 17.57
CA ARG A 168 19.54 21.51 17.71
C ARG A 168 18.60 21.78 18.88
N LEU A 169 17.57 20.95 19.08
CA LEU A 169 16.61 21.09 20.17
C LEU A 169 17.28 20.93 21.54
N ASN A 170 18.18 19.95 21.70
CA ASN A 170 18.95 19.76 22.92
C ASN A 170 19.82 20.99 23.22
N ALA A 171 20.54 21.52 22.23
CA ALA A 171 21.36 22.73 22.38
C ALA A 171 20.54 23.97 22.79
N TYR A 172 19.32 24.13 22.27
CA TYR A 172 18.41 25.19 22.74
C TYR A 172 17.92 24.96 24.17
N SER A 173 17.70 23.71 24.60
CA SER A 173 17.37 23.39 26.01
C SER A 173 18.51 23.77 26.95
N GLU A 174 19.75 23.40 26.62
CA GLU A 174 20.96 23.76 27.37
C GLU A 174 21.14 25.29 27.47
N GLU A 175 20.84 26.03 26.39
CA GLU A 175 20.88 27.49 26.38
C GLU A 175 19.78 28.13 27.26
N VAL A 176 18.59 27.53 27.31
CA VAL A 176 17.50 27.95 28.22
C VAL A 176 17.88 27.69 29.68
N GLU A 177 18.38 26.50 30.01
CA GLU A 177 18.84 26.16 31.36
C GLU A 177 20.01 27.05 31.83
N LEU A 178 20.88 27.50 30.92
CA LEU A 178 21.91 28.50 31.21
C LEU A 178 21.29 29.85 31.56
N LYS A 179 20.31 30.32 30.78
CA LYS A 179 19.60 31.59 31.01
C LYS A 179 18.79 31.57 32.31
N GLU A 180 18.12 30.47 32.63
CA GLU A 180 17.40 30.30 33.90
C GLU A 180 18.33 30.34 35.12
N ARG A 181 19.52 29.75 35.02
CA ARG A 181 20.56 29.86 36.06
C ARG A 181 21.07 31.29 36.22
N HIS A 182 21.38 32.00 35.13
CA HIS A 182 21.79 33.41 35.18
C HIS A 182 20.68 34.31 35.77
N LEU A 183 19.42 34.10 35.38
CA LEU A 183 18.27 34.82 35.97
C LEU A 183 18.14 34.54 37.48
N SER A 184 18.36 33.29 37.91
CA SER A 184 18.34 32.90 39.32
C SER A 184 19.46 33.56 40.14
N GLU A 185 20.61 33.85 39.55
CA GLU A 185 21.70 34.59 40.20
C GLU A 185 21.43 36.10 40.25
N ILE A 186 20.90 36.68 39.17
CA ILE A 186 20.45 38.08 39.13
C ILE A 186 19.37 38.33 40.19
N LEU A 187 18.40 37.43 40.35
CA LEU A 187 17.36 37.54 41.38
C LEU A 187 17.92 37.48 42.81
N LYS A 188 18.96 36.68 43.08
CA LYS A 188 19.65 36.67 44.39
C LYS A 188 20.33 38.01 44.65
N SER A 189 21.10 38.53 43.68
CA SER A 189 21.78 39.82 43.80
C SER A 189 20.80 40.99 44.01
N ILE A 190 19.64 40.98 43.34
CA ILE A 190 18.57 41.96 43.56
C ILE A 190 18.02 41.87 44.99
N GLU A 191 17.77 40.66 45.51
CA GLU A 191 17.27 40.47 46.87
C GLU A 191 18.32 40.80 47.94
N GLU A 192 19.61 40.67 47.64
CA GLU A 192 20.73 41.13 48.48
C GLU A 192 20.81 42.67 48.52
N HIS A 193 20.81 43.34 47.37
CA HIS A 193 20.79 44.81 47.31
C HIS A 193 19.51 45.40 47.90
N LYS A 194 18.37 44.71 47.80
CA LYS A 194 17.13 45.09 48.49
C LYS A 194 17.32 45.12 50.01
N LYS A 195 17.89 44.08 50.61
CA LYS A 195 18.23 44.04 52.06
C LYS A 195 19.24 45.13 52.44
N GLU A 196 20.20 45.41 51.58
CA GLU A 196 21.16 46.51 51.76
C GLU A 196 20.46 47.88 51.78
N CYS A 197 19.51 48.10 50.87
CA CYS A 197 18.67 49.30 50.82
C CYS A 197 17.75 49.42 52.05
N ASP A 198 17.15 48.32 52.52
CA ASP A 198 16.32 48.29 53.73
C ASP A 198 17.15 48.68 54.97
N LEU A 199 18.36 48.12 55.12
CA LEU A 199 19.31 48.46 56.19
C LEU A 199 19.75 49.92 56.14
N LYS A 200 20.07 50.46 54.95
CA LYS A 200 20.36 51.89 54.75
C LYS A 200 19.14 52.76 55.08
N GLY A 201 17.94 52.30 54.76
CA GLY A 201 16.68 52.94 55.14
C GLY A 201 16.52 53.09 56.66
N GLU A 202 16.80 52.02 57.43
CA GLU A 202 16.79 52.08 58.90
C GLU A 202 17.91 52.97 59.46
N GLN A 203 19.11 52.98 58.85
CA GLN A 203 20.17 53.92 59.21
C GLN A 203 19.74 55.37 59.00
N PHE A 204 19.11 55.71 57.86
CA PHE A 204 18.58 57.05 57.63
C PHE A 204 17.45 57.42 58.61
N LYS A 205 16.58 56.46 58.99
CA LYS A 205 15.57 56.68 60.06
C LYS A 205 16.21 56.90 61.44
N ALA A 206 17.37 56.30 61.72
CA ALA A 206 18.11 56.54 62.96
C ALA A 206 18.83 57.91 62.96
N ILE A 207 19.52 58.24 61.86
CA ILE A 207 20.18 59.55 61.68
C ILE A 207 19.16 60.68 61.77
N ARG A 208 17.98 60.55 61.12
CA ARG A 208 16.92 61.56 61.20
C ARG A 208 16.47 61.81 62.64
N ARG A 209 16.19 60.77 63.42
CA ARG A 209 15.81 60.89 64.84
C ARG A 209 16.90 61.56 65.68
N SER A 210 18.17 61.35 65.35
CA SER A 210 19.28 62.06 66.01
C SER A 210 19.34 63.53 65.62
N ILE A 211 19.00 63.89 64.38
CA ILE A 211 18.92 65.29 63.93
C ILE A 211 17.73 65.99 64.59
N GLU A 212 16.55 65.37 64.60
CA GLU A 212 15.34 65.86 65.28
C GLU A 212 15.60 66.12 66.79
N GLU A 213 16.43 65.31 67.44
CA GLU A 213 16.83 65.54 68.84
C GLU A 213 17.86 66.67 68.98
N CYS A 214 18.85 66.76 68.08
CA CYS A 214 19.77 67.90 68.04
C CYS A 214 19.03 69.24 67.80
N GLU A 215 17.98 69.24 66.96
CA GLU A 215 17.13 70.41 66.71
C GLU A 215 16.41 70.86 68.00
N LYS A 216 15.78 69.95 68.74
CA LYS A 216 15.18 70.26 70.06
C LYS A 216 16.20 70.77 71.07
N GLN A 217 17.41 70.18 71.12
CA GLN A 217 18.48 70.67 71.99
C GLN A 217 18.94 72.08 71.60
N MET A 218 19.00 72.39 70.30
CA MET A 218 19.29 73.75 69.81
C MET A 218 18.18 74.74 70.16
N GLU A 219 16.89 74.38 70.03
CA GLU A 219 15.76 75.22 70.45
C GLU A 219 15.81 75.52 71.96
N LEU A 220 16.06 74.50 72.80
CA LEU A 220 16.23 74.67 74.24
C LEU A 220 17.41 75.59 74.57
N LYS A 221 18.56 75.42 73.92
CA LYS A 221 19.73 76.27 74.14
C LYS A 221 19.54 77.69 73.62
N GLN A 222 18.79 77.89 72.54
CA GLN A 222 18.39 79.21 72.07
C GLN A 222 17.41 79.89 73.06
N GLY A 223 16.52 79.12 73.69
CA GLY A 223 15.67 79.57 74.79
C GLY A 223 16.47 80.00 76.02
N GLU A 224 17.43 79.19 76.48
CA GLU A 224 18.36 79.53 77.56
C GLU A 224 19.15 80.82 77.25
N LEU A 225 19.71 80.93 76.04
CA LEU A 225 20.45 82.12 75.60
C LEU A 225 19.56 83.37 75.60
N CYS A 226 18.30 83.27 75.20
CA CYS A 226 17.35 84.40 75.26
C CYS A 226 16.99 84.82 76.70
N LEU A 227 17.04 83.91 77.67
CA LEU A 227 16.91 84.25 79.09
C LEU A 227 18.17 84.92 79.64
N ILE A 228 19.35 84.43 79.24
CA ILE A 228 20.64 85.03 79.59
C ILE A 228 20.74 86.45 79.00
N GLU A 229 20.40 86.64 77.73
CA GLU A 229 20.36 87.93 77.03
C GLU A 229 19.49 88.95 77.79
N LYS A 230 18.27 88.57 78.19
CA LYS A 230 17.37 89.41 79.00
C LYS A 230 18.01 89.80 80.34
N SER A 231 18.63 88.85 81.04
CA SER A 231 19.30 89.12 82.32
C SER A 231 20.56 89.99 82.17
N ILE A 232 21.27 89.90 81.03
CA ILE A 232 22.40 90.78 80.71
C ILE A 232 21.90 92.20 80.44
N VAL A 233 20.83 92.38 79.67
CA VAL A 233 20.20 93.70 79.44
C VAL A 233 19.72 94.32 80.76
N GLU A 234 19.06 93.55 81.62
CA GLU A 234 18.63 94.00 82.95
C GLU A 234 19.84 94.39 83.83
N CYS A 235 20.90 93.58 83.83
CA CYS A 235 22.15 93.88 84.53
C CYS A 235 22.79 95.17 84.01
N SER A 236 22.89 95.35 82.68
CA SER A 236 23.40 96.57 82.03
C SER A 236 22.62 97.81 82.46
N ASN A 237 21.28 97.74 82.50
CA ASN A 237 20.44 98.84 82.97
C ASN A 237 20.74 99.19 84.46
N THR A 238 20.94 98.19 85.33
CA THR A 238 21.34 98.47 86.73
C THR A 238 22.76 99.02 86.86
N LEU A 239 23.65 98.67 85.95
CA LEU A 239 25.03 99.17 85.92
C LEU A 239 25.07 100.64 85.45
N GLU A 240 24.29 101.01 84.42
CA GLU A 240 24.14 102.40 84.00
C GLU A 240 23.54 103.28 85.12
N LEU A 241 22.54 102.79 85.85
CA LEU A 241 22.00 103.49 87.03
C LEU A 241 23.08 103.71 88.10
N ARG A 242 23.94 102.72 88.35
CA ARG A 242 25.07 102.86 89.29
C ARG A 242 26.15 103.80 88.77
N GLU A 243 26.45 103.78 87.48
CA GLU A 243 27.39 104.70 86.84
C GLU A 243 26.89 106.15 86.95
N ASN A 244 25.58 106.38 86.78
CA ASN A 244 24.94 107.67 87.01
C ASN A 244 25.06 108.13 88.48
N MET A 245 24.86 107.24 89.46
CA MET A 245 25.11 107.55 90.88
C MET A 245 26.59 107.89 91.15
N ILE A 246 27.53 107.17 90.52
CA ILE A 246 28.97 107.45 90.65
C ILE A 246 29.30 108.81 90.03
N ARG A 247 28.76 109.15 88.85
CA ARG A 247 28.89 110.49 88.23
C ARG A 247 28.38 111.60 89.14
N GLU A 248 27.32 111.37 89.90
CA GLU A 248 26.80 112.33 90.88
C GLU A 248 27.74 112.49 92.10
N ILE A 249 28.25 111.38 92.64
CA ILE A 249 29.23 111.39 93.74
C ILE A 249 30.50 112.15 93.32
N ASP A 250 30.96 111.94 92.09
CA ASP A 250 32.15 112.59 91.53
C ASP A 250 31.98 114.12 91.34
N LEU A 251 30.75 114.61 91.17
CA LEU A 251 30.41 116.03 91.23
C LEU A 251 30.46 116.56 92.67
N ARG A 252 29.86 115.85 93.63
CA ARG A 252 29.91 116.21 95.06
C ARG A 252 31.36 116.24 95.60
N VAL A 253 32.24 115.38 95.10
CA VAL A 253 33.69 115.40 95.42
C VAL A 253 34.39 116.65 94.86
N LYS A 254 33.96 117.17 93.70
CA LYS A 254 34.48 118.45 93.16
C LYS A 254 34.03 119.64 94.01
N ASP A 255 32.82 119.63 94.55
CA ASP A 255 32.33 120.67 95.49
C ASP A 255 33.12 120.70 96.82
N PHE A 256 33.51 119.52 97.33
CA PHE A 256 34.45 119.40 98.46
C PHE A 256 35.83 120.00 98.13
N CYS A 257 36.28 119.93 96.88
CA CYS A 257 37.57 120.48 96.46
C CYS A 257 37.59 122.03 96.48
N PHE A 258 36.45 122.68 96.26
CA PHE A 258 36.33 124.14 96.48
C PHE A 258 36.40 124.50 97.97
N HIS A 259 35.76 123.72 98.84
CA HIS A 259 35.85 123.91 100.30
C HIS A 259 37.29 123.74 100.80
N LYS A 260 38.04 122.76 100.27
CA LYS A 260 39.46 122.58 100.59
C LYS A 260 40.30 123.83 100.32
N LYS A 261 40.15 124.45 99.15
CA LYS A 261 40.88 125.68 98.80
C LYS A 261 40.56 126.85 99.74
N SER A 262 39.30 127.00 100.14
CA SER A 262 38.93 128.02 101.13
C SER A 262 39.54 127.74 102.51
N MET A 263 39.68 126.48 102.91
CA MET A 263 40.32 126.09 104.17
C MET A 263 41.84 126.36 104.17
N GLU A 264 42.50 126.23 103.02
CA GLU A 264 43.93 126.54 102.84
C GLU A 264 44.23 128.05 103.01
N GLU A 265 43.34 128.95 102.56
CA GLU A 265 43.51 130.41 102.76
C GLU A 265 43.46 130.88 104.23
N TRP A 266 42.78 130.14 105.12
CA TRP A 266 42.75 130.46 106.54
C TRP A 266 44.06 130.10 107.26
N SER A 267 44.81 129.10 106.75
CA SER A 267 46.05 128.64 107.38
C SER A 267 47.09 129.77 107.49
N CYS A 268 47.32 130.50 106.39
CA CYS A 268 48.34 131.57 106.34
C CYS A 268 48.02 132.81 107.20
N LYS A 269 46.87 132.87 107.88
CA LYS A 269 46.56 133.91 108.89
C LYS A 269 46.98 133.50 110.31
N LEU A 270 47.17 132.20 110.57
CA LEU A 270 47.49 131.69 111.91
C LEU A 270 48.98 131.85 112.23
N ASP A 271 49.85 131.47 111.29
CA ASP A 271 51.33 131.48 111.38
C ASP A 271 51.94 132.88 111.67
N LEU A 272 51.16 133.94 111.49
CA LEU A 272 51.54 135.33 111.80
C LEU A 272 51.21 135.76 113.24
N LYS A 273 50.32 135.04 113.94
CA LYS A 273 49.98 135.29 115.36
C LYS A 273 50.77 134.43 116.32
N GLU A 274 51.14 133.22 115.91
CA GLU A 274 51.95 132.28 116.71
C GLU A 274 53.32 132.89 117.10
N ARG A 275 53.94 133.64 116.18
CA ARG A 275 55.27 134.25 116.36
C ARG A 275 55.34 135.45 117.32
N GLU A 276 54.21 135.91 117.86
CA GLU A 276 54.18 137.03 118.83
C GLU A 276 54.20 136.56 120.29
N LEU A 277 54.02 135.26 120.58
CA LEU A 277 53.68 134.79 121.94
C LEU A 277 54.83 134.12 122.74
N GLU A 278 55.81 133.48 122.11
CA GLU A 278 56.81 132.66 122.83
C GLU A 278 58.15 133.38 123.13
N GLY A 279 58.13 134.72 123.14
CA GLY A 279 59.21 135.53 123.73
C GLY A 279 59.14 135.66 125.26
N LEU A 280 58.19 134.99 125.92
CA LEU A 280 57.83 135.22 127.33
C LEU A 280 57.45 133.93 128.09
N PHE A 281 58.40 133.01 128.30
CA PHE A 281 58.66 132.40 129.63
C PHE A 281 59.86 131.42 129.63
N GLU A 282 61.01 131.85 130.18
CA GLU A 282 62.01 130.92 130.71
C GLU A 282 61.69 130.59 132.18
N LYS A 283 61.19 129.37 132.49
CA LYS A 283 61.39 128.65 133.78
C LYS A 283 60.65 127.30 133.86
N PHE A 284 61.22 126.39 134.66
CA PHE A 284 60.77 125.02 135.01
C PHE A 284 60.79 123.98 133.87
N GLU A 285 61.20 122.72 134.08
CA GLU A 285 62.22 122.20 135.02
C GLU A 285 62.78 120.85 134.51
N LEU A 286 63.76 120.26 135.23
CA LEU A 286 64.50 119.06 134.82
C LEU A 286 63.80 117.73 135.19
N ARG A 287 64.17 116.66 134.44
CA ARG A 287 64.37 115.24 134.87
C ARG A 287 63.38 114.17 134.39
N GLY A 288 63.90 113.13 133.72
CA GLY A 288 63.26 111.83 133.44
C GLY A 288 64.11 111.00 132.45
N GLN A 289 64.29 109.68 132.65
CA GLN A 289 65.21 108.83 131.85
C GLN A 289 64.71 107.36 131.70
N GLN A 290 65.43 106.60 130.85
CA GLN A 290 65.52 105.11 130.72
C GLN A 290 64.48 104.45 129.77
N PHE A 291 64.76 103.55 128.80
CA PHE A 291 65.85 102.58 128.45
C PHE A 291 65.95 101.34 129.38
N GLN A 292 66.34 100.10 129.00
CA GLN A 292 66.71 99.42 127.72
C GLN A 292 66.53 97.85 127.88
N PRO A 293 66.75 96.97 126.85
CA PRO A 293 66.41 95.52 126.87
C PRO A 293 67.61 94.52 126.94
N LYS A 294 67.35 93.20 127.11
CA LYS A 294 68.19 91.98 126.78
C LYS A 294 67.43 90.66 127.17
N VAL A 295 67.88 89.40 126.96
CA VAL A 295 68.34 88.63 125.75
C VAL A 295 68.68 87.15 126.10
N GLU A 296 68.29 86.19 125.23
CA GLU A 296 68.79 84.80 124.94
C GLU A 296 69.03 83.67 126.01
N GLU A 297 68.88 82.41 125.53
CA GLU A 297 69.69 81.17 125.77
C GLU A 297 69.17 79.91 126.57
N LEU A 298 69.66 78.70 126.16
CA LEU A 298 69.62 77.32 126.76
C LEU A 298 68.27 76.52 126.82
N HIS A 299 68.20 75.16 126.71
CA HIS A 299 69.18 74.09 126.37
C HIS A 299 68.57 72.76 125.81
N VAL A 300 69.47 71.83 125.38
CA VAL A 300 69.32 70.48 124.73
C VAL A 300 68.58 69.43 125.60
N ILE A 301 67.81 68.42 125.09
CA ILE A 301 68.12 67.03 124.56
C ILE A 301 66.84 66.40 123.89
N ASP A 302 66.75 65.24 123.17
CA ASP A 302 67.64 64.16 122.64
C ASP A 302 67.01 63.45 121.38
N LYS A 303 67.33 62.18 121.08
CA LYS A 303 67.00 61.40 119.85
C LYS A 303 66.12 60.14 120.04
N ARG A 304 65.31 59.78 119.02
CA ARG A 304 65.48 58.55 118.20
C ARG A 304 64.49 58.44 117.03
N VAL A 305 64.95 57.87 115.91
CA VAL A 305 64.17 57.45 114.72
C VAL A 305 64.85 56.19 114.17
N ASP A 306 64.06 55.22 113.70
CA ASP A 306 64.50 54.10 112.86
C ASP A 306 63.72 54.14 111.55
N GLU A 307 64.39 54.10 110.41
CA GLU A 307 63.80 53.69 109.11
C GLU A 307 64.93 53.30 108.14
N CYS A 308 64.87 52.09 107.59
CA CYS A 308 65.89 51.57 106.67
C CYS A 308 65.57 51.88 105.21
N LEU A 309 66.61 52.20 104.43
CA LEU A 309 66.52 52.41 102.98
C LEU A 309 67.40 51.41 102.21
N ASN A 310 66.99 51.14 100.97
CA ASN A 310 67.66 50.24 100.04
C ASN A 310 68.76 50.94 99.22
N GLU A 311 69.73 50.12 98.80
CA GLU A 311 70.52 50.15 97.56
C GLU A 311 71.14 51.44 96.97
N VAL A 312 72.43 51.28 96.64
CA VAL A 312 73.16 51.86 95.49
C VAL A 312 73.35 53.39 95.41
N LEU A 313 74.59 53.80 95.64
CA LEU A 313 75.40 54.64 94.72
C LEU A 313 76.90 54.34 94.98
N LEU A 314 77.90 54.69 94.15
CA LEU A 314 78.12 54.66 92.69
C LEU A 314 79.55 55.22 92.45
N ARG A 315 80.31 54.75 91.43
CA ARG A 315 81.55 55.38 90.87
C ARG A 315 82.81 55.43 91.80
N GLU A 316 84.04 55.65 91.34
CA GLU A 316 84.59 55.86 89.97
C GLU A 316 86.04 55.33 89.79
N MET A 317 86.36 54.85 88.59
CA MET A 317 87.65 54.78 87.86
C MET A 317 88.98 54.16 88.42
N TYR A 318 89.49 53.22 87.59
CA TYR A 318 90.89 52.91 87.17
C TYR A 318 92.00 53.94 87.52
N LEU A 319 93.28 53.62 87.78
CA LEU A 319 94.17 52.41 87.78
C LEU A 319 95.36 52.71 88.79
N GLU A 320 96.36 51.88 89.14
CA GLU A 320 97.04 50.72 88.53
C GLU A 320 97.90 49.93 89.59
N THR A 321 98.48 48.78 89.19
CA THR A 321 99.79 48.21 89.63
C THR A 321 100.02 47.69 91.08
N LEU A 322 99.90 46.36 91.21
CA LEU A 322 100.79 45.35 91.83
C LEU A 322 101.46 45.50 93.24
N GLU A 323 101.50 44.35 93.93
CA GLU A 323 102.50 43.87 94.92
C GLU A 323 102.76 44.67 96.23
N LYS A 324 102.11 44.23 97.33
CA LYS A 324 102.79 43.54 98.48
C LYS A 324 101.84 43.22 99.65
N SER A 325 101.32 41.98 99.68
CA SER A 325 100.76 41.35 100.89
C SER A 325 100.96 39.82 100.92
N ILE A 326 102.04 39.35 100.28
CA ILE A 326 102.78 38.22 100.81
C ILE A 326 103.31 38.62 102.21
N LYS A 327 103.30 37.65 103.13
CA LYS A 327 103.73 37.72 104.54
C LYS A 327 102.75 38.40 105.52
N GLU A 328 102.51 37.84 106.71
CA GLU A 328 102.72 36.45 107.20
C GLU A 328 101.75 36.20 108.39
N ARG A 329 101.35 34.95 108.71
CA ARG A 329 101.77 34.17 109.91
C ARG A 329 101.86 34.95 111.24
N GLU A 330 101.55 34.38 112.42
CA GLU A 330 101.03 33.06 112.84
C GLU A 330 100.65 33.11 114.34
N LYS A 331 100.15 31.99 114.90
CA LYS A 331 100.40 31.45 116.26
C LYS A 331 100.70 32.46 117.40
N SER A 332 99.96 32.40 118.49
CA SER A 332 100.21 31.38 119.55
C SER A 332 98.92 31.08 120.34
N LEU A 333 98.69 29.87 120.86
CA LEU A 333 99.41 29.17 121.95
C LEU A 333 99.39 29.99 123.27
N ASP A 334 99.12 29.42 124.45
CA ASP A 334 98.79 28.03 124.81
C ASP A 334 98.26 27.99 126.27
N SER A 335 98.26 26.79 126.88
CA SER A 335 98.77 26.57 128.24
C SER A 335 97.87 26.88 129.45
N VAL A 336 97.56 25.80 130.19
CA VAL A 336 97.44 25.73 131.66
C VAL A 336 96.23 26.47 132.28
N SER A 337 95.11 25.74 132.37
CA SER A 337 94.75 25.08 133.65
C SER A 337 93.48 24.22 133.56
N HIS A 338 93.64 22.94 133.24
CA HIS A 338 93.08 21.91 134.14
C HIS A 338 94.06 20.73 134.19
N GLU A 339 94.58 20.49 135.38
CA GLU A 339 95.72 19.59 135.58
C GLU A 339 95.33 18.10 135.49
N LEU A 340 96.34 17.32 135.08
CA LEU A 340 96.39 15.87 134.86
C LEU A 340 95.59 15.02 135.86
N LEU A 341 94.81 14.04 135.39
CA LEU A 341 95.27 12.68 135.07
C LEU A 341 95.95 11.93 136.25
N MET A 342 95.18 11.69 137.31
CA MET A 342 95.37 10.62 138.31
C MET A 342 94.00 10.37 138.97
N LYS A 343 93.33 9.19 138.97
CA LYS A 343 93.53 7.82 138.44
C LYS A 343 92.10 7.26 138.27
N GLU A 344 91.65 6.44 137.32
CA GLU A 344 92.26 5.53 136.34
C GLU A 344 93.20 4.45 136.90
N GLY A 345 92.65 3.27 137.23
CA GLY A 345 93.48 2.15 137.67
C GLY A 345 92.77 0.91 138.22
N ARG A 346 92.12 0.13 137.35
CA ARG A 346 91.98 -1.35 137.44
C ARG A 346 91.38 -1.93 138.74
N LEU A 347 90.09 -2.29 138.72
CA LEU A 347 89.64 -3.68 138.97
C LEU A 347 88.13 -3.98 138.74
N GLU A 348 87.43 -3.18 137.95
CA GLU A 348 86.03 -3.47 137.54
C GLU A 348 85.98 -4.37 136.28
N LEU A 349 86.80 -5.42 136.27
CA LEU A 349 87.03 -6.31 135.12
C LEU A 349 86.22 -7.62 135.26
N LEU A 350 85.02 -7.52 135.84
CA LEU A 350 84.15 -8.65 136.19
C LEU A 350 82.70 -8.47 135.69
N GLU A 351 82.32 -7.26 135.30
CA GLU A 351 80.97 -6.96 134.78
C GLU A 351 80.85 -7.18 133.26
N LYS A 352 81.93 -6.97 132.50
CA LYS A 352 81.92 -7.05 131.02
C LYS A 352 81.80 -8.46 130.43
N ASP A 353 81.99 -9.53 131.21
CA ASP A 353 81.97 -10.92 130.71
C ASP A 353 80.56 -11.54 130.59
N LEU A 354 79.55 -10.92 131.20
CA LEU A 354 78.17 -11.43 131.19
C LEU A 354 77.35 -10.95 129.98
N GLU A 355 77.58 -9.74 129.48
CA GLU A 355 76.78 -9.16 128.39
C GLU A 355 77.05 -9.86 127.04
N LEU A 356 78.29 -10.28 126.79
CA LEU A 356 78.71 -10.93 125.53
C LEU A 356 77.95 -12.24 125.25
N LYS A 357 77.55 -12.99 126.28
CA LYS A 357 76.84 -14.27 126.12
C LYS A 357 75.38 -14.11 125.67
N ARG A 358 74.79 -12.91 125.77
CA ARG A 358 73.39 -12.67 125.35
C ARG A 358 73.21 -12.42 123.85
N ILE A 359 74.29 -12.11 123.13
CA ILE A 359 74.23 -11.72 121.70
C ILE A 359 74.28 -12.94 120.76
N GLN A 360 75.10 -13.95 121.09
CA GLN A 360 75.41 -15.06 120.16
C GLN A 360 74.25 -16.05 119.91
N VAL A 361 73.25 -16.12 120.80
CA VAL A 361 72.09 -17.02 120.65
C VAL A 361 71.09 -16.50 119.61
N GLY A 362 71.00 -15.17 119.41
CA GLY A 362 70.00 -14.56 118.53
C GLY A 362 70.28 -14.75 117.03
N THR A 363 71.55 -14.87 116.63
CA THR A 363 71.94 -14.94 115.21
C THR A 363 71.58 -16.28 114.56
N GLU A 364 71.77 -17.40 115.27
CA GLU A 364 71.50 -18.74 114.71
C GLU A 364 70.01 -19.04 114.50
N GLN A 365 69.10 -18.26 115.09
CA GLN A 365 67.66 -18.48 114.97
C GLN A 365 67.12 -17.85 113.68
N LEU A 366 67.59 -16.63 113.35
CA LEU A 366 67.18 -15.87 112.17
C LEU A 366 67.59 -16.55 110.84
N GLU A 367 68.76 -17.19 110.79
CA GLU A 367 69.24 -17.88 109.58
C GLU A 367 68.37 -19.09 109.20
N ARG A 368 67.75 -19.76 110.19
CA ARG A 368 66.91 -20.94 109.98
C ARG A 368 65.53 -20.58 109.40
N GLU A 369 64.92 -19.48 109.84
CA GLU A 369 63.63 -18.99 109.30
C GLU A 369 63.77 -18.57 107.82
N ASN A 370 64.81 -17.82 107.49
CA ASN A 370 65.08 -17.38 106.11
C ASN A 370 65.25 -18.54 105.12
N HIS A 371 65.83 -19.67 105.57
CA HIS A 371 66.01 -20.85 104.74
C HIS A 371 64.70 -21.59 104.44
N PHE A 372 63.74 -21.57 105.37
CA PHE A 372 62.45 -22.24 105.21
C PHE A 372 61.55 -21.48 104.21
N ALA A 373 61.42 -20.16 104.37
CA ALA A 373 60.61 -19.31 103.50
C ALA A 373 61.04 -19.35 102.01
N SER A 374 62.34 -19.56 101.76
CA SER A 374 62.88 -19.72 100.40
C SER A 374 62.42 -21.03 99.73
N LEU A 375 62.39 -22.13 100.50
CA LEU A 375 61.93 -23.44 100.03
C LEU A 375 60.42 -23.47 99.77
N GLU A 376 59.64 -22.91 100.68
CA GLU A 376 58.18 -22.79 100.58
C GLU A 376 57.77 -22.02 99.31
N LYS A 377 58.39 -20.85 99.07
CA LYS A 377 58.19 -20.08 97.83
C LYS A 377 58.55 -20.88 96.57
N SER A 378 59.65 -21.65 96.59
CA SER A 378 60.07 -22.44 95.44
C SER A 378 59.11 -23.61 95.12
N MET A 379 58.37 -24.10 96.12
CA MET A 379 57.32 -25.11 95.90
C MET A 379 56.05 -24.46 95.33
N GLU A 380 55.61 -23.32 95.88
CA GLU A 380 54.43 -22.60 95.42
C GLU A 380 54.56 -22.09 93.97
N GLU A 381 55.78 -21.69 93.55
CA GLU A 381 56.10 -21.36 92.15
C GLU A 381 56.02 -22.57 91.21
N ARG A 382 56.27 -23.79 91.72
CA ARG A 382 56.26 -25.03 90.95
C ARG A 382 54.87 -25.63 90.79
N GLU A 383 54.01 -25.45 91.78
CA GLU A 383 52.59 -25.83 91.75
C GLU A 383 51.84 -25.02 90.68
N LYS A 384 51.97 -23.70 90.71
CA LYS A 384 51.42 -22.77 89.69
C LYS A 384 51.89 -23.07 88.27
N ALA A 385 53.12 -23.58 88.11
CA ALA A 385 53.66 -24.00 86.82
C ALA A 385 53.06 -25.32 86.31
N MET A 386 52.55 -26.17 87.20
CA MET A 386 51.86 -27.41 86.85
C MET A 386 50.42 -27.12 86.42
N ASP A 387 49.70 -26.29 87.18
CA ASP A 387 48.36 -25.82 86.85
C ASP A 387 48.34 -25.14 85.46
N ALA A 388 49.34 -24.31 85.16
CA ALA A 388 49.45 -23.64 83.86
C ALA A 388 49.60 -24.63 82.68
N LEU A 389 50.28 -25.76 82.88
CA LEU A 389 50.44 -26.80 81.86
C LEU A 389 49.17 -27.64 81.68
N GLU A 390 48.47 -27.96 82.77
CA GLU A 390 47.20 -28.70 82.70
C GLU A 390 46.11 -27.87 81.99
N ASN A 391 45.98 -26.58 82.34
CA ASN A 391 45.07 -25.66 81.65
C ASN A 391 45.40 -25.54 80.15
N SER A 392 46.68 -25.36 79.78
CA SER A 392 47.09 -25.25 78.37
C SER A 392 46.81 -26.54 77.56
N LEU A 393 46.94 -27.71 78.20
CA LEU A 393 46.61 -29.00 77.57
C LEU A 393 45.10 -29.16 77.36
N GLN A 394 44.29 -28.75 78.35
CA GLN A 394 42.82 -28.74 78.25
C GLN A 394 42.33 -27.77 77.16
N GLU A 395 42.88 -26.55 77.09
CA GLU A 395 42.57 -25.57 76.03
C GLU A 395 42.86 -26.13 74.62
N SER A 396 43.98 -26.84 74.46
CA SER A 396 44.37 -27.49 73.20
C SER A 396 43.42 -28.64 72.80
N LYS A 397 42.98 -29.44 73.78
CA LYS A 397 41.97 -30.48 73.57
C LYS A 397 40.64 -29.88 73.13
N GLU A 398 40.14 -28.89 73.85
CA GLU A 398 38.88 -28.24 73.51
C GLU A 398 38.97 -27.52 72.15
N HIS A 399 40.10 -26.91 71.80
CA HIS A 399 40.27 -26.28 70.48
C HIS A 399 40.11 -27.30 69.35
N SER A 400 40.68 -28.50 69.48
CA SER A 400 40.60 -29.55 68.46
C SER A 400 39.20 -30.20 68.42
N GLU A 401 38.52 -30.36 69.55
CA GLU A 401 37.11 -30.78 69.58
C GLU A 401 36.19 -29.73 68.91
N ARG A 402 36.36 -28.43 69.21
CA ARG A 402 35.62 -27.33 68.56
C ARG A 402 35.83 -27.30 67.04
N GLN A 403 37.04 -27.54 66.54
CA GLN A 403 37.32 -27.61 65.10
C GLN A 403 36.60 -28.77 64.39
N LEU A 404 36.51 -29.94 65.03
CA LEU A 404 35.79 -31.09 64.47
C LEU A 404 34.27 -30.87 64.46
N GLU A 405 33.71 -30.22 65.48
CA GLU A 405 32.31 -29.80 65.48
C GLU A 405 32.00 -28.76 64.40
N GLU A 406 32.93 -27.84 64.12
CA GLU A 406 32.78 -26.82 63.08
C GLU A 406 32.80 -27.44 61.69
N GLN A 407 33.73 -28.37 61.42
CA GLN A 407 33.74 -29.18 60.18
C GLN A 407 32.46 -30.03 60.04
N GLY A 408 31.97 -30.63 61.13
CA GLY A 408 30.69 -31.36 61.14
C GLY A 408 29.50 -30.47 60.80
N ARG A 409 29.45 -29.26 61.34
CA ARG A 409 28.43 -28.24 61.02
C ARG A 409 28.54 -27.73 59.58
N GLU A 410 29.75 -27.55 59.05
CA GLU A 410 29.99 -27.16 57.67
C GLU A 410 29.51 -28.25 56.69
N LEU A 411 29.84 -29.52 56.94
CA LEU A 411 29.37 -30.65 56.14
C LEU A 411 27.85 -30.83 56.20
N GLN A 412 27.23 -30.67 57.38
CA GLN A 412 25.76 -30.70 57.49
C GLN A 412 25.10 -29.54 56.72
N SER A 413 25.74 -28.37 56.67
CA SER A 413 25.25 -27.21 55.91
C SER A 413 25.40 -27.43 54.41
N LYS A 414 26.51 -28.04 53.96
CA LYS A 414 26.72 -28.45 52.56
C LYS A 414 25.70 -29.51 52.11
N GLN A 415 25.35 -30.47 52.97
CA GLN A 415 24.29 -31.46 52.68
C GLN A 415 22.94 -30.76 52.47
N LYS A 416 22.50 -29.92 53.41
CA LYS A 416 21.24 -29.15 53.29
C LYS A 416 21.20 -28.28 52.02
N LEU A 417 22.33 -27.71 51.61
CA LEU A 417 22.44 -26.95 50.36
C LEU A 417 22.24 -27.85 49.13
N PHE A 418 22.82 -29.04 49.12
CA PHE A 418 22.64 -30.02 48.05
C PHE A 418 21.18 -30.50 47.98
N ASP A 419 20.56 -30.79 49.13
CA ASP A 419 19.16 -31.20 49.22
C ASP A 419 18.21 -30.11 48.67
N SER A 420 18.47 -28.84 48.99
CA SER A 420 17.76 -27.68 48.42
C SER A 420 17.92 -27.60 46.90
N GLN A 421 19.16 -27.69 46.40
CA GLN A 421 19.45 -27.65 44.97
C GLN A 421 18.85 -28.84 44.20
N GLN A 422 18.61 -29.98 44.85
CA GLN A 422 17.88 -31.09 44.25
C GLN A 422 16.38 -30.77 44.17
N MET A 423 15.78 -30.29 45.26
CA MET A 423 14.36 -29.89 45.30
C MET A 423 14.04 -28.79 44.27
N GLU A 424 14.88 -27.76 44.17
CA GLU A 424 14.78 -26.70 43.15
C GLU A 424 14.81 -27.25 41.71
N ARG A 425 15.61 -28.29 41.45
CA ARG A 425 15.67 -28.95 40.13
C ARG A 425 14.43 -29.80 39.84
N GLU A 426 13.89 -30.46 40.85
CA GLU A 426 12.65 -31.24 40.74
C GLU A 426 11.45 -30.30 40.47
N GLU A 427 11.32 -29.18 41.18
CA GLU A 427 10.32 -28.14 40.89
C GLU A 427 10.49 -27.52 39.50
N HIS A 428 11.73 -27.28 39.05
CA HIS A 428 12.00 -26.82 37.69
C HIS A 428 11.60 -27.85 36.62
N LEU A 429 11.77 -29.16 36.87
CA LEU A 429 11.35 -30.22 35.95
C LEU A 429 9.82 -30.31 35.86
N ASP A 430 9.11 -30.27 36.99
CA ASP A 430 7.64 -30.22 37.02
C ASP A 430 7.09 -28.99 36.27
N SER A 431 7.73 -27.83 36.44
CA SER A 431 7.39 -26.59 35.73
C SER A 431 7.62 -26.72 34.21
N LEU A 432 8.70 -27.37 33.79
CA LEU A 432 8.98 -27.65 32.38
C LEU A 432 7.97 -28.65 31.79
N GLU A 433 7.66 -29.74 32.49
CA GLU A 433 6.67 -30.74 32.03
C GLU A 433 5.28 -30.10 31.88
N LYS A 434 4.88 -29.24 32.82
CA LYS A 434 3.65 -28.45 32.72
C LYS A 434 3.67 -27.50 31.50
N SER A 435 4.79 -26.84 31.23
CA SER A 435 4.98 -25.96 30.07
C SER A 435 5.00 -26.72 28.73
N ILE A 436 5.40 -27.99 28.73
CA ILE A 436 5.30 -28.89 27.57
C ILE A 436 3.83 -29.26 27.33
N LYS A 437 3.12 -29.73 28.36
CA LYS A 437 1.68 -30.08 28.32
C LYS A 437 0.76 -28.91 27.93
N GLU A 438 1.21 -27.67 28.10
CA GLU A 438 0.53 -26.47 27.63
C GLU A 438 0.83 -26.17 26.15
N ARG A 439 2.09 -26.37 25.71
CA ARG A 439 2.45 -26.28 24.28
C ARG A 439 1.77 -27.37 23.44
N GLU A 440 1.67 -28.60 23.92
CA GLU A 440 0.96 -29.70 23.25
C GLU A 440 -0.48 -29.29 22.91
N LYS A 441 -1.24 -28.77 23.90
CA LYS A 441 -2.61 -28.27 23.69
C LYS A 441 -2.70 -27.10 22.71
N SER A 442 -1.70 -26.22 22.70
CA SER A 442 -1.64 -25.13 21.72
C SER A 442 -1.35 -25.66 20.30
N LEU A 443 -0.55 -26.71 20.17
CA LEU A 443 -0.25 -27.38 18.91
C LEU A 443 -1.48 -28.14 18.38
N ASP A 444 -2.24 -28.81 19.24
CA ASP A 444 -3.54 -29.42 18.89
C ASP A 444 -4.51 -28.37 18.34
N SER A 445 -4.59 -27.21 18.98
CA SER A 445 -5.44 -26.09 18.54
C SER A 445 -5.00 -25.54 17.17
N VAL A 446 -3.69 -25.40 16.93
CA VAL A 446 -3.16 -24.96 15.63
C VAL A 446 -3.39 -26.03 14.55
N SER A 447 -3.24 -27.31 14.89
CA SER A 447 -3.51 -28.43 13.98
C SER A 447 -4.98 -28.47 13.56
N HIS A 448 -5.90 -28.21 14.49
CA HIS A 448 -7.32 -28.06 14.18
C HIS A 448 -7.60 -26.83 13.30
N GLU A 449 -6.96 -25.68 13.56
CA GLU A 449 -7.10 -24.49 12.72
C GLU A 449 -6.56 -24.73 11.29
N LEU A 450 -5.48 -25.48 11.13
CA LEU A 450 -4.92 -25.87 9.83
C LEU A 450 -5.87 -26.76 9.04
N LEU A 451 -6.46 -27.80 9.64
CA LEU A 451 -7.49 -28.63 9.01
C LEU A 451 -8.71 -27.78 8.55
N MET A 452 -9.11 -26.79 9.36
CA MET A 452 -10.20 -25.87 9.03
C MET A 452 -9.82 -24.83 7.96
N LYS A 453 -8.53 -24.64 7.65
CA LYS A 453 -8.04 -23.85 6.51
C LYS A 453 -7.89 -24.70 5.24
N GLU A 454 -7.42 -25.94 5.39
CA GLU A 454 -7.32 -26.93 4.31
C GLU A 454 -8.69 -27.18 3.66
N GLY A 455 -9.72 -27.46 4.46
CA GLY A 455 -11.10 -27.60 3.98
C GLY A 455 -11.70 -26.33 3.35
N ARG A 456 -11.13 -25.13 3.61
CA ARG A 456 -11.51 -23.88 2.92
C ARG A 456 -10.78 -23.72 1.59
N LEU A 457 -9.53 -24.16 1.49
CA LEU A 457 -8.77 -24.18 0.23
C LEU A 457 -9.39 -25.16 -0.76
N GLU A 458 -9.81 -26.34 -0.29
CA GLU A 458 -10.60 -27.31 -1.08
C GLU A 458 -11.89 -26.72 -1.67
N LEU A 459 -12.57 -25.82 -0.95
CA LEU A 459 -13.77 -25.13 -1.44
C LEU A 459 -13.39 -24.07 -2.48
N LEU A 460 -12.34 -23.28 -2.21
CA LEU A 460 -11.84 -22.27 -3.12
C LEU A 460 -11.34 -22.86 -4.45
N GLU A 461 -10.72 -24.05 -4.41
CA GLU A 461 -10.29 -24.79 -5.60
C GLU A 461 -11.49 -25.23 -6.46
N LYS A 462 -12.57 -25.71 -5.84
CA LYS A 462 -13.82 -26.09 -6.53
C LYS A 462 -14.51 -24.87 -7.15
N ASP A 463 -14.51 -23.73 -6.46
CA ASP A 463 -15.01 -22.46 -7.01
C ASP A 463 -14.14 -21.97 -8.18
N LEU A 464 -12.80 -22.09 -8.11
CA LEU A 464 -11.89 -21.71 -9.20
C LEU A 464 -12.07 -22.61 -10.43
N GLU A 465 -12.30 -23.92 -10.25
CA GLU A 465 -12.58 -24.83 -11.36
C GLU A 465 -13.94 -24.53 -12.02
N LEU A 466 -14.98 -24.20 -11.24
CA LEU A 466 -16.26 -23.71 -11.76
C LEU A 466 -16.10 -22.43 -12.59
N ASN A 467 -15.34 -21.44 -12.08
CA ASN A 467 -15.04 -20.21 -12.82
C ASN A 467 -14.26 -20.50 -14.11
N ARG A 468 -13.32 -21.46 -14.10
CA ARG A 468 -12.57 -21.88 -15.29
C ARG A 468 -13.48 -22.50 -16.35
N ILE A 469 -14.44 -23.34 -15.95
CA ILE A 469 -15.46 -23.91 -16.84
C ILE A 469 -16.32 -22.79 -17.44
N GLN A 470 -16.78 -21.83 -16.64
CA GLN A 470 -17.59 -20.71 -17.14
C GLN A 470 -16.83 -19.87 -18.19
N VAL A 471 -15.58 -19.47 -17.90
CA VAL A 471 -14.76 -18.72 -18.86
C VAL A 471 -14.55 -19.50 -20.16
N GLY A 472 -14.36 -20.83 -20.06
CA GLY A 472 -14.31 -21.71 -21.23
C GLY A 472 -15.59 -21.71 -22.06
N THR A 473 -16.77 -21.75 -21.42
CA THR A 473 -18.05 -21.66 -22.13
C THR A 473 -18.28 -20.30 -22.79
N GLU A 474 -17.96 -19.19 -22.11
CA GLU A 474 -18.07 -17.85 -22.72
C GLU A 474 -17.08 -17.65 -23.87
N GLN A 475 -15.88 -18.25 -23.81
CA GLN A 475 -14.93 -18.22 -24.92
C GLN A 475 -15.47 -19.01 -26.12
N LEU A 476 -16.03 -20.21 -25.90
CA LEU A 476 -16.65 -21.02 -26.94
C LEU A 476 -17.83 -20.29 -27.60
N GLU A 477 -18.66 -19.56 -26.84
CA GLU A 477 -19.73 -18.71 -27.39
C GLU A 477 -19.16 -17.57 -28.26
N ARG A 478 -18.07 -16.92 -27.84
CA ARG A 478 -17.38 -15.88 -28.64
C ARG A 478 -16.78 -16.45 -29.92
N GLU A 479 -16.16 -17.61 -29.88
CA GLU A 479 -15.59 -18.29 -31.05
C GLU A 479 -16.68 -18.68 -32.07
N ASN A 480 -17.82 -19.23 -31.60
CA ASN A 480 -18.98 -19.50 -32.45
C ASN A 480 -19.56 -18.21 -33.08
N HIS A 481 -19.60 -17.12 -32.31
CA HIS A 481 -20.04 -15.81 -32.83
C HIS A 481 -19.07 -15.26 -33.90
N PHE A 482 -17.76 -15.42 -33.72
CA PHE A 482 -16.76 -15.07 -34.73
C PHE A 482 -16.89 -15.91 -36.00
N ALA A 483 -17.06 -17.23 -35.90
CA ALA A 483 -17.28 -18.10 -37.07
C ALA A 483 -18.57 -17.74 -37.83
N SER A 484 -19.64 -17.33 -37.13
CA SER A 484 -20.86 -16.82 -37.76
C SER A 484 -20.66 -15.46 -38.45
N LEU A 485 -19.78 -14.60 -37.92
CA LEU A 485 -19.40 -13.33 -38.52
C LEU A 485 -18.54 -13.52 -39.77
N GLU A 486 -17.54 -14.39 -39.70
CA GLU A 486 -16.65 -14.74 -40.80
C GLU A 486 -17.44 -15.30 -41.98
N LYS A 487 -18.36 -16.25 -41.73
CA LYS A 487 -19.30 -16.76 -42.75
C LYS A 487 -20.18 -15.65 -43.33
N SER A 488 -20.70 -14.74 -42.50
CA SER A 488 -21.48 -13.59 -42.98
C SER A 488 -20.66 -12.58 -43.78
N MET A 489 -19.34 -12.50 -43.56
CA MET A 489 -18.44 -11.69 -44.37
C MET A 489 -18.13 -12.37 -45.71
N GLU A 490 -17.87 -13.67 -45.71
CA GLU A 490 -17.64 -14.47 -46.93
C GLU A 490 -18.89 -14.47 -47.86
N GLU A 491 -20.10 -14.51 -47.28
CA GLU A 491 -21.37 -14.33 -48.01
C GLU A 491 -21.52 -12.91 -48.57
N ARG A 492 -21.00 -11.89 -47.88
CA ARG A 492 -21.03 -10.49 -48.31
C ARG A 492 -19.98 -10.17 -49.39
N GLU A 493 -18.82 -10.83 -49.33
CA GLU A 493 -17.75 -10.75 -50.33
C GLU A 493 -18.24 -11.31 -51.66
N LYS A 494 -18.82 -12.52 -51.67
CA LYS A 494 -19.46 -13.12 -52.86
C LYS A 494 -20.60 -12.27 -53.43
N ALA A 495 -21.34 -11.55 -52.58
CA ALA A 495 -22.35 -10.60 -53.01
C ALA A 495 -21.74 -9.30 -53.60
N MET A 496 -20.55 -8.90 -53.15
CA MET A 496 -19.80 -7.78 -53.72
C MET A 496 -19.22 -8.14 -55.09
N ASP A 497 -18.62 -9.33 -55.23
CA ASP A 497 -18.17 -9.87 -56.52
C ASP A 497 -19.32 -9.92 -57.53
N ALA A 498 -20.49 -10.41 -57.13
CA ALA A 498 -21.67 -10.47 -57.97
C ALA A 498 -22.16 -9.07 -58.42
N LEU A 499 -22.06 -8.06 -57.54
CA LEU A 499 -22.37 -6.67 -57.87
C LEU A 499 -21.33 -6.03 -58.78
N GLU A 500 -20.03 -6.31 -58.59
CA GLU A 500 -18.96 -5.81 -59.48
C GLU A 500 -19.08 -6.40 -60.89
N ASN A 501 -19.31 -7.71 -61.00
CA ASN A 501 -19.61 -8.35 -62.29
C ASN A 501 -20.86 -7.75 -62.95
N SER A 502 -21.95 -7.56 -62.19
CA SER A 502 -23.18 -6.91 -62.70
C SER A 502 -22.93 -5.46 -63.17
N LEU A 503 -22.04 -4.72 -62.48
CA LEU A 503 -21.67 -3.36 -62.83
C LEU A 503 -20.80 -3.32 -64.09
N GLN A 504 -19.88 -4.27 -64.25
CA GLN A 504 -19.05 -4.43 -65.45
C GLN A 504 -19.90 -4.86 -66.66
N GLU A 505 -20.82 -5.82 -66.51
CA GLU A 505 -21.79 -6.17 -67.56
C GLU A 505 -22.68 -4.97 -67.94
N GLY A 506 -23.15 -4.22 -66.95
CA GLY A 506 -23.94 -3.00 -67.16
C GLY A 506 -23.14 -1.88 -67.86
N LYS A 507 -21.85 -1.75 -67.55
CA LYS A 507 -20.92 -0.82 -68.22
C LYS A 507 -20.67 -1.24 -69.66
N GLU A 508 -20.39 -2.52 -69.94
CA GLU A 508 -20.24 -3.03 -71.30
C GLU A 508 -21.54 -2.94 -72.10
N HIS A 509 -22.70 -3.11 -71.46
CA HIS A 509 -23.99 -2.90 -72.11
C HIS A 509 -24.20 -1.43 -72.46
N SER A 510 -23.82 -0.51 -71.56
CA SER A 510 -23.84 0.94 -71.80
C SER A 510 -22.88 1.34 -72.92
N GLU A 511 -21.68 0.76 -72.96
CA GLU A 511 -20.67 1.00 -74.00
C GLU A 511 -21.15 0.46 -75.36
N ARG A 512 -21.76 -0.73 -75.40
CA ARG A 512 -22.44 -1.27 -76.60
C ARG A 512 -23.61 -0.40 -77.04
N GLN A 513 -24.44 0.11 -76.12
CA GLN A 513 -25.50 1.07 -76.45
C GLN A 513 -24.93 2.38 -77.01
N LEU A 514 -23.82 2.88 -76.48
CA LEU A 514 -23.16 4.10 -76.97
C LEU A 514 -22.47 3.88 -78.33
N GLU A 515 -21.91 2.70 -78.60
CA GLU A 515 -21.45 2.34 -79.95
C GLU A 515 -22.61 2.22 -80.94
N GLU A 516 -23.74 1.65 -80.53
CA GLU A 516 -24.92 1.47 -81.39
C GLU A 516 -25.60 2.82 -81.67
N GLN A 517 -25.76 3.67 -80.65
CA GLN A 517 -26.12 5.07 -80.81
C GLN A 517 -25.10 5.83 -81.65
N GLY A 518 -23.79 5.56 -81.52
CA GLY A 518 -22.76 6.15 -82.36
C GLY A 518 -22.88 5.75 -83.84
N ARG A 519 -23.20 4.49 -84.13
CA ARG A 519 -23.48 3.97 -85.48
C ARG A 519 -24.81 4.49 -86.02
N GLU A 520 -25.83 4.63 -85.18
CA GLU A 520 -27.12 5.21 -85.53
C GLU A 520 -26.98 6.71 -85.80
N LEU A 521 -26.21 7.45 -84.98
CA LEU A 521 -25.85 8.85 -85.19
C LEU A 521 -24.99 9.04 -86.43
N GLN A 522 -24.05 8.15 -86.74
CA GLN A 522 -23.30 8.20 -87.99
C GLN A 522 -24.19 7.91 -89.21
N SER A 523 -25.20 7.07 -89.05
CA SER A 523 -26.22 6.80 -90.09
C SER A 523 -27.18 7.98 -90.26
N LYS A 524 -27.61 8.59 -89.16
CA LYS A 524 -28.37 9.84 -89.11
C LYS A 524 -27.57 11.02 -89.63
N GLN A 525 -26.25 11.07 -89.45
CA GLN A 525 -25.38 12.08 -90.04
C GLN A 525 -25.35 11.91 -91.55
N LYS A 526 -25.05 10.71 -92.08
CA LYS A 526 -25.10 10.46 -93.54
C LYS A 526 -26.47 10.78 -94.16
N LEU A 527 -27.55 10.50 -93.42
CA LEU A 527 -28.92 10.82 -93.83
C LEU A 527 -29.24 12.32 -93.67
N PHE A 528 -28.64 13.01 -92.71
CA PHE A 528 -28.70 14.47 -92.55
C PHE A 528 -27.88 15.17 -93.63
N ASP A 529 -26.70 14.68 -94.00
CA ASP A 529 -25.89 15.18 -95.11
C ASP A 529 -26.67 15.05 -96.43
N SER A 530 -27.31 13.90 -96.65
CA SER A 530 -28.21 13.67 -97.79
C SER A 530 -29.44 14.58 -97.75
N GLN A 531 -30.08 14.74 -96.58
CA GLN A 531 -31.21 15.67 -96.41
C GLN A 531 -30.79 17.13 -96.43
N GLN A 532 -29.52 17.47 -96.17
CA GLN A 532 -29.00 18.83 -96.29
C GLN A 532 -28.78 19.15 -97.77
N MET A 533 -28.25 18.20 -98.55
CA MET A 533 -28.18 18.30 -100.01
C MET A 533 -29.59 18.48 -100.62
N GLU A 534 -30.57 17.65 -100.21
CA GLU A 534 -31.99 17.85 -100.58
C GLU A 534 -32.58 19.17 -100.07
N ARG A 535 -32.19 19.63 -98.88
CA ARG A 535 -32.68 20.90 -98.30
C ARG A 535 -32.03 22.14 -98.91
N GLU A 536 -30.82 22.04 -99.45
CA GLU A 536 -30.19 23.11 -100.22
C GLU A 536 -30.89 23.21 -101.59
N GLU A 537 -31.15 22.09 -102.28
CA GLU A 537 -32.04 22.07 -103.46
C GLU A 537 -33.46 22.59 -103.15
N HIS A 538 -34.00 22.33 -101.95
CA HIS A 538 -35.29 22.87 -101.52
C HIS A 538 -35.21 24.32 -101.01
N LEU A 539 -34.08 24.84 -100.52
CA LEU A 539 -33.94 26.25 -100.13
C LEU A 539 -33.85 27.14 -101.38
N ASP A 540 -33.10 26.72 -102.40
CA ASP A 540 -33.11 27.32 -103.75
C ASP A 540 -34.53 27.34 -104.34
N SER A 541 -35.39 26.40 -103.93
CA SER A 541 -36.81 26.35 -104.29
C SER A 541 -37.72 27.21 -103.40
N LEU A 542 -37.38 27.37 -102.12
CA LEU A 542 -38.21 28.03 -101.10
C LEU A 542 -37.91 29.52 -100.96
N GLU A 543 -36.66 29.97 -101.10
CA GLU A 543 -36.30 31.39 -101.21
C GLU A 543 -37.00 32.01 -102.43
N LYS A 544 -36.98 31.27 -103.55
CA LYS A 544 -37.76 31.51 -104.76
C LYS A 544 -39.28 31.54 -104.57
N SER A 545 -39.81 30.99 -103.47
CA SER A 545 -41.26 30.92 -103.19
C SER A 545 -41.72 31.92 -102.11
N ILE A 546 -40.93 32.12 -101.05
CA ILE A 546 -41.24 33.05 -99.95
C ILE A 546 -41.15 34.50 -100.42
N GLN A 547 -40.29 34.79 -101.41
CA GLN A 547 -40.25 36.10 -102.06
C GLN A 547 -41.54 36.44 -102.86
N GLU A 548 -42.46 35.47 -103.08
CA GLU A 548 -43.72 35.73 -103.78
C GLU A 548 -44.88 36.14 -102.85
N HIS A 549 -44.97 35.63 -101.61
CA HIS A 549 -46.16 35.89 -100.74
C HIS A 549 -45.92 35.87 -99.22
N GLU A 550 -45.89 37.05 -98.60
CA GLU A 550 -46.20 37.27 -97.18
C GLU A 550 -47.56 37.97 -96.98
N SER A 551 -48.29 37.60 -95.92
CA SER A 551 -49.24 38.42 -95.10
C SER A 551 -50.64 37.82 -94.88
N SER A 552 -50.92 37.33 -93.66
CA SER A 552 -52.18 37.66 -92.94
C SER A 552 -52.13 37.33 -91.44
N SER A 553 -52.76 38.19 -90.64
CA SER A 553 -52.76 38.26 -89.17
C SER A 553 -53.21 37.00 -88.41
N LEU A 554 -52.61 36.72 -87.24
CA LEU A 554 -53.10 35.72 -86.28
C LEU A 554 -54.42 36.14 -85.63
N ASN A 555 -55.38 35.21 -85.50
CA ASN A 555 -56.45 35.34 -84.51
C ASN A 555 -57.06 33.97 -84.12
N SER A 556 -56.65 33.43 -82.96
CA SER A 556 -57.23 32.23 -82.37
C SER A 556 -57.32 32.39 -80.85
N LYS A 557 -58.55 32.41 -80.32
CA LYS A 557 -58.80 32.55 -78.87
C LYS A 557 -58.42 31.29 -78.08
N ASN A 558 -58.25 30.13 -78.74
CA ASN A 558 -57.94 28.86 -78.06
C ASN A 558 -56.46 28.71 -77.68
N GLU A 559 -55.52 29.24 -78.47
CA GLU A 559 -54.11 29.35 -78.07
C GLU A 559 -53.99 30.19 -76.79
N ILE A 560 -54.67 31.34 -76.72
CA ILE A 560 -54.61 32.26 -75.58
C ILE A 560 -55.15 31.59 -74.31
N VAL A 561 -56.25 30.84 -74.37
CA VAL A 561 -56.79 30.15 -73.19
C VAL A 561 -55.90 28.98 -72.74
N LYS A 562 -55.29 28.23 -73.68
CA LYS A 562 -54.27 27.21 -73.33
C LYS A 562 -53.06 27.82 -72.62
N LEU A 563 -52.58 28.96 -73.11
CA LEU A 563 -51.50 29.71 -72.47
C LEU A 563 -51.91 30.22 -71.08
N LEU A 564 -53.14 30.73 -70.91
CA LEU A 564 -53.65 31.20 -69.61
C LEU A 564 -53.69 30.09 -68.55
N GLY A 565 -54.12 28.87 -68.92
CA GLY A 565 -54.16 27.73 -68.00
C GLY A 565 -52.78 27.27 -67.52
N ILE A 566 -51.77 27.33 -68.39
CA ILE A 566 -50.36 27.09 -68.02
C ILE A 566 -49.86 28.21 -67.10
N ILE A 567 -50.24 29.46 -67.39
CA ILE A 567 -49.85 30.65 -66.63
C ILE A 567 -50.45 30.68 -65.21
N SER A 568 -51.66 30.17 -65.00
CA SER A 568 -52.33 30.21 -63.68
C SER A 568 -51.68 29.35 -62.60
N GLN A 569 -50.74 28.48 -62.97
CA GLN A 569 -49.98 27.65 -62.02
C GLN A 569 -48.81 28.42 -61.37
N HIS A 570 -48.37 29.56 -61.93
CA HIS A 570 -47.29 30.37 -61.38
C HIS A 570 -47.79 31.57 -60.56
N LYS A 571 -47.58 31.51 -59.24
CA LYS A 571 -47.97 32.52 -58.24
C LYS A 571 -47.46 33.95 -58.54
N GLN A 572 -46.33 34.06 -59.24
CA GLN A 572 -45.73 35.33 -59.69
C GLN A 572 -46.47 35.94 -60.91
N THR A 573 -47.16 35.14 -61.71
CA THR A 573 -47.77 35.60 -62.98
C THR A 573 -49.20 36.10 -62.80
N LEU A 574 -49.92 35.67 -61.74
CA LEU A 574 -51.20 36.31 -61.40
C LEU A 574 -51.03 37.79 -61.04
N GLN A 575 -49.92 38.15 -60.36
CA GLN A 575 -49.60 39.55 -60.05
C GLN A 575 -49.37 40.41 -61.30
N LEU A 576 -48.91 39.83 -62.42
CA LEU A 576 -48.75 40.55 -63.69
C LEU A 576 -50.10 40.96 -64.31
N PHE A 577 -51.18 40.20 -64.14
CA PHE A 577 -52.51 40.62 -64.62
C PHE A 577 -53.05 41.85 -63.87
N GLN A 578 -52.67 41.99 -62.60
CA GLN A 578 -52.97 43.15 -61.77
C GLN A 578 -52.21 44.39 -62.26
N THR A 579 -50.91 44.23 -62.57
CA THR A 579 -50.05 45.31 -63.11
C THR A 579 -50.40 45.71 -64.55
N LEU A 580 -50.95 44.79 -65.36
CA LEU A 580 -51.25 45.01 -66.79
C LEU A 580 -52.67 45.52 -67.07
N GLY A 581 -53.48 45.81 -66.05
CA GLY A 581 -54.78 46.47 -66.22
C GLY A 581 -55.85 45.61 -66.91
N PHE A 582 -55.83 44.30 -66.70
CA PHE A 582 -56.82 43.37 -67.28
C PHE A 582 -58.04 43.07 -66.37
N GLU A 583 -58.13 43.73 -65.20
CA GLU A 583 -59.09 43.41 -64.13
C GLU A 583 -60.56 43.36 -64.60
N ASP A 584 -60.97 44.28 -65.48
CA ASP A 584 -62.32 44.35 -66.09
C ASP A 584 -62.80 43.01 -66.66
N LYS A 585 -61.88 42.20 -67.19
CA LYS A 585 -62.15 40.95 -67.92
C LYS A 585 -62.01 39.72 -67.03
N ILE A 586 -61.49 39.86 -65.81
CA ILE A 586 -61.30 38.73 -64.88
C ILE A 586 -62.63 38.06 -64.50
N PRO A 587 -63.76 38.77 -64.28
CA PRO A 587 -65.08 38.14 -64.08
C PRO A 587 -65.60 37.34 -65.29
N ASP A 588 -65.11 37.62 -66.50
CA ASP A 588 -65.45 36.84 -67.70
C ASP A 588 -64.57 35.60 -67.82
N ILE A 589 -63.28 35.73 -67.48
CA ILE A 589 -62.32 34.62 -67.41
C ILE A 589 -62.73 33.62 -66.33
N ILE A 590 -63.08 34.08 -65.11
CA ILE A 590 -63.58 33.24 -64.02
C ILE A 590 -64.83 32.48 -64.44
N ARG A 591 -65.80 33.14 -65.09
CA ARG A 591 -66.98 32.47 -65.63
C ARG A 591 -66.61 31.41 -66.67
N ASN A 592 -65.69 31.70 -67.59
CA ASN A 592 -65.30 30.73 -68.60
C ASN A 592 -64.47 29.56 -68.03
N LEU A 593 -63.77 29.73 -66.91
CA LEU A 593 -63.12 28.64 -66.16
C LEU A 593 -64.17 27.75 -65.47
N ILE A 594 -65.17 28.34 -64.81
CA ILE A 594 -66.29 27.62 -64.18
C ILE A 594 -67.10 26.84 -65.23
N GLU A 595 -67.45 27.48 -66.36
CA GLU A 595 -68.12 26.84 -67.51
C GLU A 595 -67.33 25.66 -68.09
N ARG A 596 -65.99 25.67 -67.96
CA ARG A 596 -65.08 24.58 -68.38
C ARG A 596 -64.77 23.56 -67.27
N LYS A 597 -65.38 23.68 -66.09
CA LYS A 597 -65.10 22.87 -64.88
C LYS A 597 -63.65 22.98 -64.36
N GLN A 598 -62.92 24.04 -64.71
CA GLN A 598 -61.61 24.38 -64.14
C GLN A 598 -61.79 25.12 -62.80
N LEU A 599 -62.36 24.41 -61.82
CA LEU A 599 -62.88 25.00 -60.59
C LEU A 599 -61.78 25.44 -59.62
N ILE A 600 -60.65 24.71 -59.55
CA ILE A 600 -59.50 25.09 -58.70
C ILE A 600 -58.86 26.38 -59.22
N GLU A 601 -58.62 26.48 -60.52
CA GLU A 601 -58.08 27.68 -61.15
C GLU A 601 -59.04 28.86 -61.01
N ALA A 602 -60.35 28.63 -61.19
CA ALA A 602 -61.37 29.65 -60.94
C ALA A 602 -61.30 30.16 -59.48
N VAL A 603 -61.21 29.28 -58.49
CA VAL A 603 -61.08 29.67 -57.06
C VAL A 603 -59.77 30.44 -56.80
N ARG A 604 -58.65 30.04 -57.40
CA ARG A 604 -57.38 30.78 -57.29
C ARG A 604 -57.49 32.21 -57.85
N PHE A 605 -58.17 32.40 -58.99
CA PHE A 605 -58.48 33.74 -59.51
C PHE A 605 -59.43 34.51 -58.59
N ILE A 606 -60.52 33.88 -58.12
CA ILE A 606 -61.51 34.52 -57.23
C ILE A 606 -60.85 35.08 -55.97
N CYS A 607 -60.04 34.26 -55.28
CA CYS A 607 -59.40 34.66 -54.01
C CYS A 607 -58.32 35.72 -54.24
N THR A 608 -57.49 35.56 -55.28
CA THR A 608 -56.41 36.52 -55.61
C THR A 608 -56.96 37.91 -55.94
N PHE A 609 -58.04 37.98 -56.71
CA PHE A 609 -58.70 39.25 -57.10
C PHE A 609 -59.84 39.65 -56.14
N LYS A 610 -60.00 38.94 -55.02
CA LYS A 610 -60.99 39.23 -53.95
C LYS A 610 -62.43 39.37 -54.44
N LEU A 611 -62.84 38.49 -55.36
CA LEU A 611 -64.17 38.49 -55.98
C LEU A 611 -65.17 37.55 -55.28
N ASN A 612 -64.88 37.14 -54.04
CA ASN A 612 -65.64 36.18 -53.23
C ASN A 612 -67.14 36.53 -53.13
N ASP A 613 -67.49 37.82 -53.05
CA ASP A 613 -68.88 38.30 -52.99
C ASP A 613 -69.69 38.01 -54.27
N LYS A 614 -69.02 37.87 -55.42
CA LYS A 614 -69.64 37.56 -56.72
C LYS A 614 -69.59 36.07 -57.05
N PHE A 615 -68.53 35.39 -56.59
CA PHE A 615 -68.30 33.98 -56.82
C PHE A 615 -67.80 33.34 -55.51
N PRO A 616 -68.68 32.80 -54.65
CA PRO A 616 -68.27 32.23 -53.37
C PRO A 616 -67.32 31.02 -53.56
N PRO A 617 -66.11 31.00 -52.96
CA PRO A 617 -65.15 29.91 -53.17
C PRO A 617 -65.62 28.55 -52.67
N ALA A 618 -66.20 28.47 -51.47
CA ALA A 618 -66.50 27.20 -50.82
C ALA A 618 -67.48 26.31 -51.62
N PRO A 619 -68.59 26.81 -52.20
CA PRO A 619 -69.43 26.04 -53.12
C PRO A 619 -68.67 25.45 -54.32
N LEU A 620 -67.72 26.17 -54.91
CA LEU A 620 -66.94 25.69 -56.07
C LEU A 620 -65.94 24.61 -55.68
N LEU A 621 -65.34 24.70 -54.49
CA LEU A 621 -64.48 23.64 -53.94
C LEU A 621 -65.29 22.39 -53.56
N ILE A 622 -66.49 22.56 -53.00
CA ILE A 622 -67.42 21.44 -52.72
C ILE A 622 -67.85 20.77 -54.03
N GLU A 623 -68.25 21.54 -55.04
CA GLU A 623 -68.63 21.02 -56.37
C GLU A 623 -67.50 20.22 -57.02
N PHE A 624 -66.25 20.71 -56.96
CA PHE A 624 -65.08 19.96 -57.42
C PHE A 624 -64.84 18.67 -56.63
N VAL A 625 -64.94 18.74 -55.29
CA VAL A 625 -64.80 17.56 -54.42
C VAL A 625 -65.87 16.51 -54.73
N GLU A 626 -67.11 16.91 -55.02
CA GLU A 626 -68.20 15.99 -55.39
C GLU A 626 -68.07 15.43 -56.82
N ASP A 627 -67.78 16.27 -57.82
CA ASP A 627 -67.60 15.83 -59.21
C ASP A 627 -66.47 14.81 -59.36
N ALA A 628 -65.31 15.06 -58.73
CA ALA A 628 -64.21 14.11 -58.74
C ALA A 628 -64.50 12.84 -57.89
N LYS A 629 -65.39 12.91 -56.87
CA LYS A 629 -65.85 11.72 -56.11
C LYS A 629 -66.73 10.84 -57.00
N LYS A 630 -67.60 11.47 -57.79
CA LYS A 630 -68.47 10.84 -58.78
C LYS A 630 -67.67 10.25 -59.94
N TYR A 631 -66.75 11.01 -60.53
CA TYR A 631 -65.84 10.55 -61.60
C TYR A 631 -65.03 9.33 -61.17
N CYS A 632 -64.39 9.39 -59.99
CA CYS A 632 -63.70 8.27 -59.38
C CYS A 632 -64.64 7.05 -59.26
N SER A 633 -65.81 7.22 -58.65
CA SER A 633 -66.80 6.13 -58.45
C SER A 633 -67.27 5.51 -59.77
N GLU A 634 -67.53 6.34 -60.79
CA GLU A 634 -67.95 5.89 -62.11
C GLU A 634 -66.87 5.07 -62.82
N ILE A 635 -65.61 5.52 -62.80
CA ILE A 635 -64.50 4.77 -63.43
C ILE A 635 -64.16 3.51 -62.63
N PHE A 636 -64.14 3.57 -61.29
CA PHE A 636 -63.89 2.41 -60.42
C PHE A 636 -64.89 1.26 -60.64
N SER A 637 -66.11 1.58 -61.10
CA SER A 637 -67.13 0.59 -61.49
C SER A 637 -66.92 -0.04 -62.89
N LYS A 638 -66.24 0.68 -63.79
CA LYS A 638 -66.00 0.28 -65.20
C LYS A 638 -64.67 -0.49 -65.36
N VAL A 639 -63.65 -0.09 -64.58
CA VAL A 639 -62.30 -0.65 -64.59
C VAL A 639 -62.26 -2.05 -63.94
N LYS A 640 -61.46 -2.95 -64.52
CA LYS A 640 -61.29 -4.33 -64.02
C LYS A 640 -59.93 -4.60 -63.38
N SER A 641 -58.84 -3.99 -63.87
CA SER A 641 -57.51 -4.14 -63.28
C SER A 641 -57.43 -3.60 -61.86
N HIS A 642 -56.40 -4.03 -61.11
CA HIS A 642 -56.04 -3.42 -59.82
C HIS A 642 -55.26 -2.12 -60.05
N ASP A 643 -54.21 -2.17 -60.87
CA ASP A 643 -53.28 -1.08 -61.13
C ASP A 643 -54.01 0.15 -61.73
N GLU A 644 -55.00 -0.08 -62.59
CA GLU A 644 -55.86 0.98 -63.15
C GLU A 644 -56.79 1.60 -62.08
N LYS A 645 -57.22 0.82 -61.08
CA LYS A 645 -58.02 1.32 -59.94
C LYS A 645 -57.17 2.08 -58.94
N GLU A 646 -55.97 1.58 -58.69
CA GLU A 646 -54.96 2.22 -57.86
C GLU A 646 -54.59 3.58 -58.43
N LYS A 647 -54.36 3.67 -59.75
CA LYS A 647 -54.17 4.94 -60.43
C LYS A 647 -55.36 5.89 -60.28
N VAL A 648 -56.60 5.41 -60.44
CA VAL A 648 -57.81 6.25 -60.28
C VAL A 648 -57.98 6.75 -58.83
N VAL A 649 -57.47 6.01 -57.84
CA VAL A 649 -57.41 6.46 -56.44
C VAL A 649 -56.28 7.48 -56.23
N ASP A 650 -55.11 7.30 -56.85
CA ASP A 650 -54.03 8.29 -56.81
C ASP A 650 -54.42 9.61 -57.49
N ASP A 651 -55.06 9.55 -58.66
CA ASP A 651 -55.62 10.71 -59.37
C ASP A 651 -56.61 11.46 -58.45
N ARG A 652 -57.53 10.73 -57.79
CA ARG A 652 -58.49 11.30 -56.81
C ARG A 652 -57.81 11.85 -55.55
N ILE A 653 -56.71 11.26 -55.08
CA ILE A 653 -55.92 11.80 -53.96
C ILE A 653 -55.20 13.09 -54.39
N ALA A 654 -54.73 13.19 -55.64
CA ALA A 654 -54.16 14.41 -56.18
C ALA A 654 -55.20 15.54 -56.27
N ASP A 655 -56.42 15.26 -56.78
CA ASP A 655 -57.55 16.20 -56.77
C ASP A 655 -57.82 16.76 -55.37
N LEU A 656 -57.93 15.88 -54.36
CA LEU A 656 -58.22 16.30 -52.98
C LEU A 656 -57.06 17.08 -52.34
N ARG A 657 -55.81 16.76 -52.69
CA ARG A 657 -54.65 17.55 -52.24
C ARG A 657 -54.62 18.94 -52.87
N ALA A 658 -54.97 19.07 -54.15
CA ALA A 658 -55.08 20.36 -54.82
C ALA A 658 -56.17 21.26 -54.19
N VAL A 659 -57.25 20.65 -53.67
CA VAL A 659 -58.26 21.37 -52.88
C VAL A 659 -57.69 21.86 -51.54
N ILE A 660 -56.98 21.01 -50.78
CA ILE A 660 -56.36 21.41 -49.50
C ILE A 660 -55.33 22.52 -49.73
N GLU A 661 -54.43 22.37 -50.70
CA GLU A 661 -53.49 23.42 -51.10
C GLU A 661 -54.23 24.74 -51.42
N CYS A 662 -55.35 24.67 -52.13
CA CYS A 662 -56.17 25.84 -52.45
C CYS A 662 -56.95 26.44 -51.25
N ILE A 663 -57.14 25.68 -50.17
CA ILE A 663 -57.73 26.16 -48.91
C ILE A 663 -56.64 26.86 -48.07
N GLU A 664 -55.48 26.23 -47.94
CA GLU A 664 -54.31 26.74 -47.20
C GLU A 664 -53.75 28.02 -47.83
N ASP A 665 -53.58 28.06 -49.17
CA ASP A 665 -52.92 29.19 -49.86
C ASP A 665 -53.77 30.47 -49.90
N HIS A 666 -55.03 30.40 -49.45
CA HIS A 666 -56.05 31.45 -49.54
C HIS A 666 -56.89 31.64 -48.24
N ASP A 667 -56.43 31.11 -47.09
CA ASP A 667 -57.07 31.26 -45.77
C ASP A 667 -58.56 30.80 -45.70
N LEU A 668 -58.97 29.85 -46.56
CA LEU A 668 -60.38 29.45 -46.70
C LEU A 668 -60.87 28.46 -45.63
N GLU A 669 -59.98 27.98 -44.74
CA GLU A 669 -60.26 26.99 -43.68
C GLU A 669 -61.45 27.38 -42.78
N SER A 670 -61.70 28.70 -42.62
CA SER A 670 -62.83 29.24 -41.87
C SER A 670 -64.20 29.12 -42.57
N GLN A 671 -64.21 28.94 -43.90
CA GLN A 671 -65.40 28.80 -44.74
C GLN A 671 -65.62 27.35 -45.19
N TYR A 672 -64.54 26.58 -45.36
CA TYR A 672 -64.57 25.17 -45.73
C TYR A 672 -63.40 24.44 -45.05
N PRO A 673 -63.62 23.86 -43.86
CA PRO A 673 -62.55 23.19 -43.11
C PRO A 673 -61.98 21.98 -43.85
N SER A 674 -60.66 21.92 -43.99
CA SER A 674 -59.95 20.84 -44.70
C SER A 674 -60.00 19.49 -43.99
N ILE A 675 -60.41 19.44 -42.71
CA ILE A 675 -60.41 18.24 -41.87
C ILE A 675 -61.21 17.06 -42.45
N ASP A 676 -62.37 17.30 -43.05
CA ASP A 676 -63.18 16.24 -43.67
C ASP A 676 -62.51 15.70 -44.95
N ILE A 677 -61.79 16.55 -45.68
CA ILE A 677 -61.01 16.16 -46.87
C ILE A 677 -59.78 15.36 -46.46
N LEU A 678 -59.09 15.76 -45.39
CA LEU A 678 -57.98 15.02 -44.81
C LEU A 678 -58.42 13.62 -44.34
N MET A 679 -59.64 13.49 -43.80
CA MET A 679 -60.24 12.20 -43.48
C MET A 679 -60.58 11.35 -44.72
N ASP A 680 -61.17 11.96 -45.77
CA ASP A 680 -61.44 11.27 -47.05
C ASP A 680 -60.12 10.80 -47.72
N ILE A 681 -59.05 11.60 -47.71
CA ILE A 681 -57.71 11.21 -48.18
C ILE A 681 -57.13 10.07 -47.33
N GLN A 682 -57.25 10.11 -45.99
CA GLN A 682 -56.75 9.03 -45.15
C GLN A 682 -57.54 7.72 -45.37
N GLY A 683 -58.82 7.81 -45.69
CA GLY A 683 -59.64 6.67 -46.12
C GLY A 683 -59.19 6.09 -47.46
N LEU A 684 -58.91 6.95 -48.45
CA LEU A 684 -58.41 6.56 -49.77
C LEU A 684 -56.99 5.98 -49.74
N GLY A 685 -56.11 6.49 -48.87
CA GLY A 685 -54.79 5.88 -48.64
C GLY A 685 -54.92 4.45 -48.12
N LYS A 686 -55.76 4.23 -47.10
CA LYS A 686 -56.04 2.89 -46.57
C LYS A 686 -56.71 1.96 -47.59
N LEU A 687 -57.42 2.50 -48.59
CA LEU A 687 -57.99 1.72 -49.69
C LEU A 687 -56.88 1.11 -50.58
N LYS A 688 -55.81 1.87 -50.83
CA LYS A 688 -54.62 1.42 -51.57
C LYS A 688 -53.94 0.23 -50.86
N ASP A 689 -53.78 0.33 -49.54
CA ASP A 689 -53.13 -0.71 -48.72
C ASP A 689 -53.97 -1.99 -48.51
N THR A 690 -55.29 -1.95 -48.74
CA THR A 690 -56.21 -3.04 -48.31
C THR A 690 -57.21 -3.54 -49.35
N GLY A 691 -57.34 -2.87 -50.51
CA GLY A 691 -58.11 -3.34 -51.66
C GLY A 691 -59.62 -3.46 -51.47
N LYS A 692 -60.22 -2.88 -50.41
CA LYS A 692 -61.67 -2.93 -50.15
C LYS A 692 -62.25 -1.59 -49.69
N LEU A 693 -63.28 -1.12 -50.42
CA LEU A 693 -64.00 0.10 -50.11
C LEU A 693 -64.75 0.01 -48.77
N VAL A 694 -64.41 0.92 -47.86
CA VAL A 694 -65.14 1.14 -46.60
C VAL A 694 -65.44 2.64 -46.48
N LEU A 695 -66.62 3.05 -46.96
CA LEU A 695 -67.17 4.38 -46.76
C LEU A 695 -67.76 4.48 -45.34
N PHE A 696 -67.17 5.31 -44.48
CA PHE A 696 -67.76 5.70 -43.19
C PHE A 696 -67.51 7.17 -42.84
N LEU A 697 -68.54 8.00 -43.00
CA LEU A 697 -68.79 9.22 -42.23
C LEU A 697 -70.29 9.23 -41.84
N PRO A 698 -70.68 9.83 -40.69
CA PRO A 698 -71.06 8.94 -39.60
C PRO A 698 -72.39 9.27 -38.90
N SER A 699 -72.89 8.31 -38.10
CA SER A 699 -73.69 8.65 -36.91
C SER A 699 -73.66 7.59 -35.82
N ASN A 700 -73.09 7.99 -34.69
CA ASN A 700 -73.62 7.87 -33.33
C ASN A 700 -74.04 6.50 -32.72
N VAL A 701 -73.47 6.29 -31.53
CA VAL A 701 -74.16 5.86 -30.28
C VAL A 701 -74.37 4.35 -30.02
N GLU A 702 -73.47 3.84 -29.17
CA GLU A 702 -73.71 2.94 -28.01
C GLU A 702 -74.02 1.43 -28.14
N LYS A 703 -73.62 0.74 -27.04
CA LYS A 703 -74.23 -0.43 -26.39
C LYS A 703 -74.18 -1.83 -27.05
N GLN A 704 -73.16 -2.57 -26.59
CA GLN A 704 -73.27 -3.78 -25.73
C GLN A 704 -73.79 -5.13 -26.27
N GLU A 705 -73.24 -6.19 -25.65
CA GLU A 705 -73.79 -7.56 -25.45
C GLU A 705 -73.72 -8.62 -26.57
N GLN A 706 -72.81 -9.60 -26.36
CA GLN A 706 -72.99 -11.07 -26.40
C GLN A 706 -73.82 -11.74 -27.55
N ARG A 707 -73.44 -12.92 -28.10
CA ARG A 707 -73.29 -14.22 -27.38
C ARG A 707 -72.59 -15.34 -28.18
N LYS A 708 -71.74 -16.11 -27.49
CA LYS A 708 -71.63 -17.60 -27.38
C LYS A 708 -71.77 -18.47 -28.66
N GLY A 709 -70.91 -19.45 -28.97
CA GLY A 709 -69.80 -20.09 -28.22
C GLY A 709 -69.04 -21.12 -29.11
N LYS A 710 -68.53 -22.29 -28.66
CA LYS A 710 -68.81 -23.05 -27.42
C LYS A 710 -67.87 -24.29 -27.21
N LYS A 711 -67.13 -24.34 -26.07
CA LYS A 711 -66.42 -25.52 -25.46
C LYS A 711 -65.18 -26.07 -26.23
N ARG A 712 -64.23 -26.84 -25.65
CA ARG A 712 -64.09 -27.58 -24.36
C ARG A 712 -62.76 -27.18 -23.66
N SER A 713 -62.69 -26.73 -22.39
CA SER A 713 -62.60 -27.48 -21.11
C SER A 713 -61.38 -28.42 -20.98
N SER A 714 -60.59 -28.43 -19.90
CA SER A 714 -61.01 -28.35 -18.47
C SER A 714 -60.08 -27.60 -17.47
N SER A 715 -60.74 -27.07 -16.42
CA SER A 715 -60.37 -26.82 -15.00
C SER A 715 -59.12 -27.50 -14.40
N SER A 716 -58.49 -26.98 -13.32
CA SER A 716 -59.14 -26.36 -12.13
C SER A 716 -58.38 -25.31 -11.29
N VAL A 717 -59.09 -24.20 -10.99
CA VAL A 717 -59.37 -23.61 -9.65
C VAL A 717 -58.22 -23.11 -8.74
N SER A 718 -58.25 -21.79 -8.49
CA SER A 718 -57.72 -21.08 -7.30
C SER A 718 -58.91 -20.46 -6.52
N PRO A 719 -58.76 -19.98 -5.25
CA PRO A 719 -58.18 -18.65 -4.93
C PRO A 719 -57.26 -18.68 -3.66
N ALA A 720 -56.40 -17.70 -3.28
CA ALA A 720 -56.38 -16.22 -3.34
C ALA A 720 -57.37 -15.53 -2.35
N PRO A 721 -57.19 -14.24 -1.93
CA PRO A 721 -56.08 -13.28 -2.12
C PRO A 721 -55.67 -12.49 -0.82
N HIS A 722 -54.90 -11.40 -0.98
CA HIS A 722 -54.66 -10.26 -0.04
C HIS A 722 -53.66 -10.47 1.13
N THR A 723 -52.96 -9.45 1.67
CA THR A 723 -52.97 -7.98 1.41
C THR A 723 -51.58 -7.32 1.66
N TYR A 724 -51.44 -6.04 1.28
CA TYR A 724 -50.47 -5.03 1.78
C TYR A 724 -50.03 -5.24 3.25
N GLN A 725 -48.82 -4.86 3.73
CA GLN A 725 -48.16 -3.56 3.58
C GLN A 725 -46.70 -3.57 4.14
N LEU A 726 -45.97 -2.45 4.04
CA LEU A 726 -44.65 -2.22 4.68
C LEU A 726 -44.70 -2.31 6.22
N ARG A 727 -43.59 -2.71 6.86
CA ARG A 727 -43.15 -2.10 8.13
C ARG A 727 -41.62 -2.08 8.30
N LYS A 728 -41.13 -1.05 8.99
CA LYS A 728 -39.74 -0.87 9.43
C LYS A 728 -39.53 -1.40 10.85
N ARG A 729 -38.25 -1.58 11.22
CA ARG A 729 -37.71 -1.95 12.55
C ARG A 729 -37.89 -3.43 12.93
N THR A 730 -37.00 -4.01 13.71
CA THR A 730 -35.72 -3.46 14.24
C THR A 730 -34.55 -3.84 13.37
#